data_AF-A0A926B6P4-F1
#
_entry.id   AF-A0A926B6P4-F1
#
_cell.length_a   1.000
_cell.length_b   1.000
_cell.length_c   1.000
_cell.angle_alpha   90.00
_cell.angle_beta   90.00
_cell.angle_gamma   90.00
#
_symmetry.space_group_name_H-M   'P 1'
#
loop_
_entity.id
_entity.type
_entity.pdbx_description
1 polymer ?
#
loop_
_entity_poly.entity_id
_entity_poly.type
_entity_poly.pdbx_seq_one_letter_code
_entity_poly.pdbx_strand_id
1 'polypeptide(L)'
;MNQAFHQLLKPNRLTEVVDIGVTPMDSDSSYRRMLAEGLCRATGFEPPEIERPQQKQGPLERCLPYAVGDGGSHTMKICKGHAMTSLLDPNQETLAMFEFIAPLAEVIARVPVRTRKLDDVSEIEDIDFLKLDVRGAEQTVLQHATSKLANAVAVQVKVAFVPIYIDQPGLGEIDSALRKMGFIPHCFAEIKKWPIGNMHVQSNQLLETDMVYVRDFSKPDLMSDEQLKHLAMIAHGCCKSPDLAARCLMLLEQRNAIEAGSHQLYLENPALDQVEVIAIPNEVSINSPLESASVDEPRPEPLAVRREPQIIPRRESKDQEGDGSTICLTMIVKNETHILTELFESIYGHIDYWVICDTGSTDGTPAMILEFFEKHQIPGELHHCQWKDFGTNRTEAFDLADGKADYMWVIDADDKIMGDVNFGTLTKDSYDMLYGKDFTYWRKQLFRSGLGWKYVGVLHEYPQSDVAKESGRFEGKYYIDSRRLGARNQNPKKYEHDALVFEKALKQEPNNARYWFYLGQSYYDAGNYAEAKRAYEKRASLGGWEEEVFYSHYRAGDCAVHLKKTEGEILAAFLAAYNARPTRAESLHALAAYYRANGKFELGYLFAKVASRIPFPEKDILFVHAGVYYYKILDELSVCAYYTVHGKEGYEVCKALLQKQLPEGDRTRIANNLELFRKKYGA
;
A
#
# COMPACT_ATOMS: atom_id res chain seq x y z
N MET A 1 -22.33 29.19 -0.25
CA MET A 1 -21.29 28.57 0.60
C MET A 1 -20.09 29.49 0.71
N ASN A 2 -19.54 29.96 -0.41
CA ASN A 2 -18.39 30.88 -0.38
C ASN A 2 -18.73 32.30 0.13
N GLN A 3 -20.00 32.71 0.21
CA GLN A 3 -20.35 34.02 0.78
C GLN A 3 -20.02 34.12 2.28
N ALA A 4 -20.27 33.08 3.08
CA ALA A 4 -19.88 33.07 4.50
C ALA A 4 -18.35 33.10 4.64
N PHE A 5 -17.64 32.37 3.78
CA PHE A 5 -16.18 32.38 3.74
C PHE A 5 -15.61 33.74 3.30
N HIS A 6 -16.23 34.39 2.31
CA HIS A 6 -15.91 35.74 1.88
C HIS A 6 -16.10 36.76 3.02
N GLN A 7 -17.10 36.59 3.88
CA GLN A 7 -17.31 37.46 5.05
C GLN A 7 -16.22 37.32 6.12
N LEU A 8 -15.56 36.16 6.22
CA LEU A 8 -14.40 35.97 7.10
C LEU A 8 -13.18 36.73 6.57
N LEU A 9 -12.96 36.68 5.25
CA LEU A 9 -11.76 37.26 4.62
C LEU A 9 -11.89 38.76 4.36
N LYS A 10 -13.10 39.25 4.01
CA LYS A 10 -13.37 40.64 3.61
C LYS A 10 -12.30 41.18 2.65
N PRO A 11 -12.12 40.57 1.47
CA PRO A 11 -11.23 41.12 0.44
C PRO A 11 -11.74 42.51 0.02
N ASN A 12 -10.81 43.40 -0.33
CA ASN A 12 -11.13 44.76 -0.73
C ASN A 12 -11.75 44.82 -2.14
N ARG A 13 -11.49 43.80 -2.96
CA ARG A 13 -12.05 43.67 -4.31
C ARG A 13 -12.45 42.22 -4.63
N LEU A 14 -13.15 42.05 -5.74
CA LEU A 14 -13.42 40.72 -6.30
C LEU A 14 -12.10 40.06 -6.72
N THR A 15 -12.08 38.73 -6.69
CA THR A 15 -10.96 37.97 -7.26
C THR A 15 -10.95 38.16 -8.79
N GLU A 16 -9.81 38.55 -9.36
CA GLU A 16 -9.68 38.77 -10.80
C GLU A 16 -9.11 37.51 -11.46
N VAL A 17 -9.96 36.85 -12.25
CA VAL A 17 -9.63 35.62 -12.99
C VAL A 17 -9.38 35.96 -14.45
N VAL A 18 -8.26 35.49 -14.99
CA VAL A 18 -7.94 35.58 -16.40
C VAL A 18 -7.88 34.17 -16.98
N ASP A 19 -8.71 33.86 -17.98
CA ASP A 19 -8.78 32.54 -18.61
C ASP A 19 -8.40 32.63 -20.09
N ILE A 20 -7.27 32.03 -20.46
CA ILE A 20 -6.69 32.13 -21.80
C ILE A 20 -6.70 30.76 -22.47
N GLY A 21 -7.38 30.66 -23.61
CA GLY A 21 -7.25 29.53 -24.55
C GLY A 21 -8.37 28.49 -24.48
N VAL A 22 -9.08 28.39 -23.36
CA VAL A 22 -10.41 27.76 -23.33
C VAL A 22 -11.42 28.77 -23.87
N THR A 23 -12.49 28.31 -24.53
CA THR A 23 -13.68 29.16 -24.71
C THR A 23 -13.97 29.75 -23.33
N PRO A 24 -13.97 31.09 -23.16
CA PRO A 24 -14.47 31.65 -21.92
C PRO A 24 -15.81 30.95 -21.64
N MET A 25 -16.11 30.66 -20.38
CA MET A 25 -17.44 30.19 -19.98
C MET A 25 -17.85 28.75 -20.41
N ASP A 26 -16.90 27.81 -20.48
CA ASP A 26 -17.25 26.38 -20.34
C ASP A 26 -17.87 26.12 -18.95
N SER A 27 -18.93 25.32 -18.88
CA SER A 27 -19.72 25.09 -17.66
C SER A 27 -18.92 24.43 -16.53
N ASP A 28 -17.77 23.82 -16.86
CA ASP A 28 -16.91 23.06 -15.95
C ASP A 28 -15.66 23.82 -15.45
N SER A 29 -15.57 25.13 -15.69
CA SER A 29 -14.42 25.93 -15.21
C SER A 29 -14.32 25.94 -13.67
N SER A 30 -13.12 25.79 -13.10
CA SER A 30 -12.90 25.68 -11.65
C SER A 30 -13.41 26.90 -10.85
N TYR A 31 -13.41 28.09 -11.45
CA TYR A 31 -13.88 29.33 -10.83
C TYR A 31 -15.39 29.60 -11.02
N ARG A 32 -16.15 28.75 -11.73
CA ARG A 32 -17.53 29.07 -12.12
C ARG A 32 -18.46 29.28 -10.92
N ARG A 33 -18.24 28.53 -9.83
CA ARG A 33 -18.99 28.67 -8.58
C ARG A 33 -18.76 30.05 -7.94
N MET A 34 -17.51 30.49 -7.87
CA MET A 34 -17.15 31.82 -7.35
C MET A 34 -17.79 32.93 -8.19
N LEU A 35 -17.80 32.76 -9.51
CA LEU A 35 -18.40 33.72 -10.43
C LEU A 35 -19.92 33.80 -10.28
N ALA A 36 -20.61 32.65 -10.14
CA ALA A 36 -22.05 32.59 -9.92
C ALA A 36 -22.48 33.19 -8.57
N GLU A 37 -21.62 33.09 -7.54
CA GLU A 37 -21.85 33.69 -6.21
C GLU A 37 -21.40 35.16 -6.13
N GLY A 38 -20.89 35.74 -7.24
CA GLY A 38 -20.47 37.14 -7.32
C GLY A 38 -19.16 37.46 -6.59
N LEU A 39 -18.25 36.49 -6.52
CA LEU A 39 -17.00 36.57 -5.74
C LEU A 39 -15.75 36.76 -6.61
N CYS A 40 -15.89 36.62 -7.91
CA CYS A 40 -14.84 36.91 -8.87
C CYS A 40 -15.39 37.59 -10.13
N ARG A 41 -14.49 38.25 -10.86
CA ARG A 41 -14.67 38.61 -12.27
C ARG A 41 -13.82 37.69 -13.14
N ALA A 42 -14.30 37.40 -14.34
CA ALA A 42 -13.60 36.58 -15.30
C ALA A 42 -13.39 37.35 -16.60
N THR A 43 -12.13 37.44 -17.04
CA THR A 43 -11.74 37.97 -18.35
C THR A 43 -11.19 36.84 -19.21
N GLY A 44 -11.87 36.57 -20.32
CA GLY A 44 -11.42 35.62 -21.34
C GLY A 44 -11.01 36.28 -22.66
N PHE A 45 -10.54 35.47 -23.59
CA PHE A 45 -10.05 35.92 -24.90
C PHE A 45 -10.66 35.10 -26.02
N GLU A 46 -11.20 35.77 -27.03
CA GLU A 46 -11.80 35.15 -28.22
C GLU A 46 -11.37 35.92 -29.48
N PRO A 47 -10.27 35.49 -30.14
CA PRO A 47 -9.80 36.16 -31.34
C PRO A 47 -10.84 36.08 -32.48
N PRO A 48 -11.14 37.18 -33.19
CA PRO A 48 -12.17 37.22 -34.23
C PRO A 48 -11.86 36.30 -35.41
N GLU A 49 -10.60 35.94 -35.60
CA GLU A 49 -10.14 35.01 -36.63
C GLU A 49 -10.58 33.55 -36.38
N ILE A 50 -11.12 33.23 -35.19
CA ILE A 50 -11.57 31.90 -34.81
C ILE A 50 -13.08 31.92 -34.57
N GLU A 51 -13.85 31.25 -35.42
CA GLU A 51 -15.30 31.12 -35.22
C GLU A 51 -15.60 30.18 -34.04
N ARG A 52 -16.20 30.74 -32.97
CA ARG A 52 -16.72 29.97 -31.83
C ARG A 52 -18.17 30.36 -31.50
N PRO A 53 -18.95 29.46 -30.86
CA PRO A 53 -20.30 29.76 -30.44
C PRO A 53 -20.34 31.00 -29.54
N GLN A 54 -21.17 31.99 -29.88
CA GLN A 54 -21.38 33.15 -29.02
C GLN A 54 -22.01 32.71 -27.70
N GLN A 55 -21.30 32.93 -26.59
CA GLN A 55 -21.80 32.67 -25.26
C GLN A 55 -22.37 33.94 -24.62
N LYS A 56 -23.42 33.77 -23.81
CA LYS A 56 -24.04 34.89 -23.09
C LYS A 56 -23.13 35.36 -21.96
N GLN A 57 -22.61 36.57 -22.09
CA GLN A 57 -21.80 37.22 -21.06
C GLN A 57 -22.67 37.65 -19.86
N GLY A 58 -22.29 37.20 -18.67
CA GLY A 58 -22.83 37.72 -17.41
C GLY A 58 -22.24 39.08 -17.05
N PRO A 59 -22.80 39.78 -16.04
CA PRO A 59 -22.36 41.13 -15.64
C PRO A 59 -20.94 41.19 -15.06
N LEU A 60 -20.38 40.05 -14.63
CA LEU A 60 -19.02 39.92 -14.08
C LEU A 60 -18.06 39.22 -15.06
N GLU A 61 -18.45 39.11 -16.33
CA GLU A 61 -17.69 38.40 -17.34
C GLU A 61 -17.36 39.34 -18.50
N ARG A 62 -16.14 39.24 -19.01
CA ARG A 62 -15.66 40.01 -20.15
C ARG A 62 -14.92 39.09 -21.11
N CYS A 63 -15.10 39.31 -22.41
CA CYS A 63 -14.30 38.63 -23.44
C CYS A 63 -13.61 39.66 -24.33
N LEU A 64 -12.29 39.52 -24.50
CA LEU A 64 -11.45 40.42 -25.29
C LEU A 64 -11.18 39.82 -26.68
N PRO A 65 -11.29 40.61 -27.77
CA PRO A 65 -11.31 40.09 -29.13
C PRO A 65 -9.91 39.93 -29.74
N TYR A 66 -8.99 39.24 -29.05
CA TYR A 66 -7.64 39.01 -29.57
C TYR A 66 -6.95 37.83 -28.88
N ALA A 67 -5.97 37.23 -29.55
CA ALA A 67 -5.15 36.15 -29.01
C ALA A 67 -4.03 36.70 -28.11
N VAL A 68 -3.62 35.92 -27.11
CA VAL A 68 -2.50 36.25 -26.21
C VAL A 68 -1.27 35.43 -26.57
N GLY A 69 -0.08 36.04 -26.55
CA GLY A 69 1.20 35.44 -26.95
C GLY A 69 2.36 36.41 -26.74
N ASP A 70 3.27 36.49 -27.71
CA ASP A 70 4.48 37.33 -27.68
C ASP A 70 4.29 38.75 -28.27
N GLY A 71 3.09 39.09 -28.75
CA GLY A 71 2.81 40.38 -29.41
C GLY A 71 3.07 40.40 -30.93
N GLY A 72 3.56 39.28 -31.47
CA GLY A 72 3.93 39.12 -32.87
C GLY A 72 2.77 38.69 -33.79
N SER A 73 3.08 38.60 -35.08
CA SER A 73 2.21 37.99 -36.07
C SER A 73 2.54 36.51 -36.21
N HIS A 74 1.52 35.67 -36.09
CA HIS A 74 1.61 34.22 -36.15
C HIS A 74 0.61 33.66 -37.15
N THR A 75 0.73 32.36 -37.42
CA THR A 75 -0.29 31.62 -38.17
C THR A 75 -0.96 30.64 -37.21
N MET A 76 -2.26 30.81 -36.97
CA MET A 76 -3.10 29.89 -36.21
C MET A 76 -3.46 28.68 -37.07
N LYS A 77 -3.31 27.47 -36.52
CA LYS A 77 -3.65 26.20 -37.18
C LYS A 77 -5.00 25.78 -36.65
N ILE A 78 -6.05 26.06 -37.43
CA ILE A 78 -7.41 25.65 -37.09
C ILE A 78 -7.52 24.16 -37.34
N CYS A 79 -7.76 23.40 -36.28
CA CYS A 79 -7.87 21.96 -36.35
C CYS A 79 -9.34 21.51 -36.41
N LYS A 80 -9.58 20.32 -36.94
CA LYS A 80 -10.92 19.71 -37.06
C LYS A 80 -11.65 19.65 -35.72
N GLY A 81 -10.94 19.30 -34.64
CA GLY A 81 -11.40 19.52 -33.28
C GLY A 81 -11.04 20.94 -32.85
N HIS A 82 -12.04 21.79 -32.58
CA HIS A 82 -11.81 23.18 -32.17
C HIS A 82 -10.86 23.29 -30.95
N ALA A 83 -10.96 22.36 -29.99
CA ALA A 83 -10.10 22.29 -28.80
C ALA A 83 -8.63 21.90 -29.09
N MET A 84 -8.29 21.55 -30.33
CA MET A 84 -6.94 21.22 -30.81
C MET A 84 -6.31 22.34 -31.64
N THR A 85 -7.00 23.48 -31.76
CA THR A 85 -6.48 24.66 -32.48
C THR A 85 -5.31 25.28 -31.70
N SER A 86 -4.21 25.57 -32.38
CA SER A 86 -2.97 26.06 -31.75
C SER A 86 -2.18 27.00 -32.67
N LEU A 87 -1.30 27.81 -32.06
CA LEU A 87 -0.25 28.53 -32.78
C LEU A 87 0.85 27.59 -33.29
N LEU A 88 0.98 26.39 -32.72
CA LEU A 88 1.98 25.39 -33.09
C LEU A 88 1.40 24.37 -34.09
N ASP A 89 2.28 23.80 -34.92
CA ASP A 89 1.90 22.73 -35.84
C ASP A 89 1.71 21.40 -35.07
N PRO A 90 0.63 20.64 -35.32
CA PRO A 90 0.45 19.33 -34.71
C PRO A 90 1.58 18.37 -35.09
N ASN A 91 2.14 17.65 -34.10
CA ASN A 91 3.19 16.65 -34.32
C ASN A 91 2.56 15.33 -34.75
N GLN A 92 2.60 15.06 -36.06
CA GLN A 92 1.98 13.87 -36.65
C GLN A 92 2.60 12.56 -36.15
N GLU A 93 3.91 12.53 -35.86
CA GLU A 93 4.58 11.33 -35.35
C GLU A 93 4.09 10.99 -33.95
N THR A 94 3.99 11.98 -33.06
CA THR A 94 3.43 11.77 -31.72
C THR A 94 1.95 11.39 -31.78
N LEU A 95 1.17 12.12 -32.59
CA LEU A 95 -0.27 11.93 -32.71
C LEU A 95 -0.64 10.56 -33.29
N ALA A 96 0.20 9.96 -34.14
CA ALA A 96 -0.01 8.61 -34.66
C ALA A 96 -0.13 7.54 -33.55
N MET A 97 0.40 7.81 -32.35
CA MET A 97 0.26 6.91 -31.19
C MET A 97 -1.11 7.03 -30.49
N PHE A 98 -1.89 8.08 -30.78
CA PHE A 98 -3.16 8.41 -30.11
C PHE A 98 -4.30 8.48 -31.13
N GLU A 99 -4.75 7.31 -31.61
CA GLU A 99 -5.71 7.18 -32.72
C GLU A 99 -7.04 7.92 -32.52
N PHE A 100 -7.48 8.15 -31.27
CA PHE A 100 -8.70 8.91 -30.99
C PHE A 100 -8.52 10.44 -31.09
N ILE A 101 -7.30 10.94 -30.87
CA ILE A 101 -6.98 12.37 -30.89
C ILE A 101 -6.46 12.80 -32.26
N ALA A 102 -5.72 11.93 -32.95
CA ALA A 102 -5.11 12.25 -34.25
C ALA A 102 -6.12 12.83 -35.26
N PRO A 103 -7.35 12.31 -35.43
CA PRO A 103 -8.33 12.89 -36.34
C PRO A 103 -8.77 14.31 -35.96
N LEU A 104 -8.75 14.64 -34.67
CA LEU A 104 -9.12 15.96 -34.16
C LEU A 104 -8.02 16.99 -34.39
N ALA A 105 -6.77 16.56 -34.52
CA ALA A 105 -5.60 17.40 -34.75
C ALA A 105 -5.34 17.72 -36.25
N GLU A 106 -6.19 17.24 -37.15
CA GLU A 106 -6.11 17.54 -38.59
C GLU A 106 -6.31 19.04 -38.83
N VAL A 107 -5.33 19.72 -39.43
CA VAL A 107 -5.40 21.16 -39.74
C VAL A 107 -6.30 21.41 -40.95
N ILE A 108 -7.43 22.08 -40.73
CA ILE A 108 -8.42 22.40 -41.77
C ILE A 108 -8.26 23.82 -42.34
N ALA A 109 -7.64 24.74 -41.59
CA ALA A 109 -7.34 26.09 -42.07
C ALA A 109 -6.11 26.68 -41.38
N ARG A 110 -5.45 27.63 -42.05
CA ARG A 110 -4.33 28.41 -41.51
C ARG A 110 -4.68 29.88 -41.63
N VAL A 111 -4.80 30.56 -40.49
CA VAL A 111 -5.28 31.94 -40.43
C VAL A 111 -4.20 32.83 -39.80
N PRO A 112 -3.82 33.96 -40.42
CA PRO A 112 -2.93 34.90 -39.79
C PRO A 112 -3.59 35.49 -38.54
N VAL A 113 -2.89 35.49 -37.41
CA VAL A 113 -3.37 36.05 -36.15
C VAL A 113 -2.29 36.94 -35.56
N ARG A 114 -2.70 38.09 -35.01
CA ARG A 114 -1.79 38.94 -34.23
C ARG A 114 -2.04 38.69 -32.76
N THR A 115 -0.99 38.29 -32.03
CA THR A 115 -1.08 38.10 -30.59
C THR A 115 -0.82 39.42 -29.86
N ARG A 116 -1.23 39.51 -28.60
CA ARG A 116 -0.82 40.54 -27.65
C ARG A 116 -0.06 39.92 -26.49
N LYS A 117 0.95 40.61 -25.97
CA LYS A 117 1.58 40.23 -24.70
C LYS A 117 0.58 40.43 -23.59
N LEU A 118 0.53 39.51 -22.61
CA LEU A 118 -0.40 39.66 -21.49
C LEU A 118 -0.07 40.92 -20.67
N ASP A 119 1.21 41.24 -20.54
CA ASP A 119 1.70 42.47 -19.89
C ASP A 119 1.18 43.76 -20.56
N ASP A 120 0.85 43.73 -21.85
CA ASP A 120 0.39 44.89 -22.63
C ASP A 120 -1.15 45.03 -22.68
N VAL A 121 -1.90 44.12 -22.03
CA VAL A 121 -3.37 44.16 -22.01
C VAL A 121 -3.87 45.18 -20.99
N SER A 122 -4.22 46.37 -21.46
CA SER A 122 -4.67 47.49 -20.63
C SER A 122 -5.98 47.25 -19.88
N GLU A 123 -6.84 46.38 -20.41
CA GLU A 123 -8.18 46.09 -19.89
C GLU A 123 -8.15 45.19 -18.64
N ILE A 124 -7.00 44.57 -18.36
CA ILE A 124 -6.75 43.73 -17.19
C ILE A 124 -5.80 44.49 -16.29
N GLU A 125 -6.28 44.96 -15.14
CA GLU A 125 -5.44 45.70 -14.19
C GLU A 125 -4.64 44.74 -13.31
N ASP A 126 -5.35 43.81 -12.66
CA ASP A 126 -4.82 42.79 -11.76
C ASP A 126 -5.13 41.37 -12.27
N ILE A 127 -4.32 40.41 -11.83
CA ILE A 127 -4.58 38.97 -11.98
C ILE A 127 -4.34 38.33 -10.62
N ASP A 128 -5.34 37.64 -10.06
CA ASP A 128 -5.15 36.77 -8.89
C ASP A 128 -5.02 35.31 -9.31
N PHE A 129 -5.81 34.91 -10.30
CA PHE A 129 -5.84 33.55 -10.82
C PHE A 129 -5.75 33.55 -12.35
N LEU A 130 -4.64 33.01 -12.88
CA LEU A 130 -4.49 32.77 -14.32
C LEU A 130 -4.86 31.32 -14.63
N LYS A 131 -5.78 31.10 -15.55
CA LYS A 131 -6.00 29.82 -16.20
C LYS A 131 -5.46 29.88 -17.64
N LEU A 132 -4.61 28.94 -18.00
CA LEU A 132 -3.85 28.97 -19.25
C LEU A 132 -3.89 27.61 -19.96
N ASP A 133 -4.57 27.58 -21.11
CA ASP A 133 -4.76 26.41 -21.96
C ASP A 133 -4.78 26.84 -23.44
N VAL A 134 -3.64 27.33 -23.93
CA VAL A 134 -3.47 27.79 -25.32
C VAL A 134 -2.93 26.70 -26.25
N ARG A 135 -3.00 25.44 -25.81
CA ARG A 135 -2.59 24.22 -26.52
C ARG A 135 -1.18 24.30 -27.12
N GLY A 136 -0.19 24.47 -26.26
CA GLY A 136 1.24 24.34 -26.60
C GLY A 136 2.03 25.65 -26.61
N ALA A 137 1.37 26.81 -26.57
CA ALA A 137 2.04 28.11 -26.49
C ALA A 137 2.12 28.68 -25.05
N GLU A 138 1.94 27.84 -24.02
CA GLU A 138 1.83 28.27 -22.63
C GLU A 138 3.09 29.01 -22.16
N GLN A 139 4.27 28.48 -22.50
CA GLN A 139 5.54 29.10 -22.13
C GLN A 139 5.69 30.50 -22.74
N THR A 140 5.28 30.70 -24.00
CA THR A 140 5.34 32.00 -24.68
C THR A 140 4.48 33.04 -23.97
N VAL A 141 3.27 32.66 -23.54
CA VAL A 141 2.39 33.55 -22.77
C VAL A 141 3.01 33.89 -21.42
N LEU A 142 3.52 32.89 -20.68
CA LEU A 142 4.13 33.10 -19.37
C LEU A 142 5.34 34.06 -19.46
N GLN A 143 6.21 33.90 -20.46
CA GLN A 143 7.37 34.78 -20.68
C GLN A 143 6.99 36.26 -20.90
N HIS A 144 5.77 36.52 -21.36
CA HIS A 144 5.25 37.87 -21.66
C HIS A 144 4.10 38.29 -20.72
N ALA A 145 4.07 37.69 -19.52
CA ALA A 145 3.09 37.94 -18.47
C ALA A 145 3.74 38.31 -17.13
N THR A 146 5.04 38.60 -17.12
CA THR A 146 5.84 38.75 -15.91
C THR A 146 5.34 39.85 -14.98
N SER A 147 4.91 40.99 -15.52
CA SER A 147 4.43 42.11 -14.71
C SER A 147 3.04 41.86 -14.16
N LYS A 148 2.13 41.31 -14.99
CA LYS A 148 0.74 41.01 -14.60
C LYS A 148 0.66 39.85 -13.63
N LEU A 149 1.58 38.88 -13.72
CA LEU A 149 1.68 37.77 -12.79
C LEU A 149 2.48 38.08 -11.53
N ALA A 150 3.03 39.29 -11.35
CA ALA A 150 3.74 39.64 -10.12
C ALA A 150 2.82 39.56 -8.89
N ASN A 151 1.55 39.96 -9.04
CA ASN A 151 0.56 39.96 -7.96
C ASN A 151 -0.30 38.70 -7.90
N ALA A 152 -0.27 37.85 -8.94
CA ALA A 152 -1.07 36.64 -8.99
C ALA A 152 -0.71 35.66 -7.85
N VAL A 153 -1.72 34.94 -7.38
CA VAL A 153 -1.58 34.00 -6.26
C VAL A 153 -1.76 32.55 -6.69
N ALA A 154 -2.36 32.32 -7.86
CA ALA A 154 -2.48 31.00 -8.45
C ALA A 154 -2.38 31.05 -9.99
N VAL A 155 -1.86 29.96 -10.55
CA VAL A 155 -1.84 29.69 -11.99
C VAL A 155 -2.30 28.24 -12.20
N GLN A 156 -3.37 28.02 -12.95
CA GLN A 156 -3.76 26.72 -13.46
C GLN A 156 -3.34 26.64 -14.93
N VAL A 157 -2.39 25.78 -15.25
CA VAL A 157 -1.83 25.68 -16.60
C VAL A 157 -1.94 24.26 -17.14
N LYS A 158 -2.32 24.12 -18.41
CA LYS A 158 -2.22 22.84 -19.11
C LYS A 158 -0.76 22.55 -19.43
N VAL A 159 -0.28 21.38 -19.02
CA VAL A 159 1.10 20.93 -19.26
C VAL A 159 1.11 19.58 -19.95
N ALA A 160 2.01 19.43 -20.91
CA ALA A 160 2.20 18.19 -21.64
C ALA A 160 3.27 17.31 -20.97
N PHE A 161 2.97 16.03 -20.79
CA PHE A 161 3.96 15.00 -20.52
C PHE A 161 4.54 14.43 -21.82
N VAL A 162 3.68 14.33 -22.84
CA VAL A 162 4.05 13.89 -24.19
C VAL A 162 3.61 14.99 -25.16
N PRO A 163 4.54 15.82 -25.68
CA PRO A 163 4.20 16.93 -26.57
C PRO A 163 3.56 16.47 -27.88
N ILE A 164 2.34 16.93 -28.16
CA ILE A 164 1.56 16.61 -29.35
C ILE A 164 1.59 17.71 -30.42
N TYR A 165 2.25 18.83 -30.15
CA TYR A 165 2.61 19.84 -31.14
C TYR A 165 4.14 19.94 -31.28
N ILE A 166 4.61 20.38 -32.44
CA ILE A 166 6.02 20.64 -32.70
C ILE A 166 6.45 21.83 -31.84
N ASP A 167 7.59 21.69 -31.16
CA ASP A 167 8.17 22.69 -30.23
C ASP A 167 7.28 23.04 -29.02
N GLN A 168 6.30 22.18 -28.68
CA GLN A 168 5.52 22.36 -27.46
C GLN A 168 6.38 22.12 -26.22
N PRO A 169 6.41 23.05 -25.24
CA PRO A 169 7.10 22.86 -23.98
C PRO A 169 6.45 21.74 -23.16
N GLY A 170 7.27 20.92 -22.54
CA GLY A 170 6.82 19.90 -21.59
C GLY A 170 6.64 20.45 -20.18
N LEU A 171 6.28 19.56 -19.25
CA LEU A 171 6.14 19.87 -17.83
C LEU A 171 7.40 20.54 -17.26
N GLY A 172 8.60 20.06 -17.62
CA GLY A 172 9.86 20.57 -17.06
C GLY A 172 10.11 22.05 -17.40
N GLU A 173 9.86 22.46 -18.65
CA GLU A 173 10.02 23.85 -19.07
C GLU A 173 8.99 24.77 -18.40
N ILE A 174 7.73 24.33 -18.28
CA ILE A 174 6.67 25.11 -17.64
C ILE A 174 6.91 25.23 -16.13
N ASP A 175 7.25 24.14 -15.46
CA ASP A 175 7.58 24.14 -14.02
C ASP A 175 8.76 25.08 -13.71
N SER A 176 9.81 25.03 -14.53
CA SER A 176 10.97 25.91 -14.39
C SER A 176 10.57 27.39 -14.55
N ALA A 177 9.72 27.72 -15.52
CA ALA A 177 9.25 29.08 -15.74
C ALA A 177 8.43 29.61 -14.56
N LEU A 178 7.47 28.82 -14.06
CA LEU A 178 6.60 29.23 -12.95
C LEU A 178 7.37 29.35 -11.62
N ARG A 179 8.33 28.46 -11.36
CA ARG A 179 9.21 28.58 -10.18
C ARG A 179 10.06 29.84 -10.20
N LYS A 180 10.61 30.22 -11.36
CA LYS A 180 11.35 31.50 -11.50
C LYS A 180 10.46 32.71 -11.22
N MET A 181 9.17 32.59 -11.47
CA MET A 181 8.18 33.61 -11.15
C MET A 181 7.70 33.56 -9.69
N GLY A 182 8.19 32.64 -8.85
CA GLY A 182 7.84 32.55 -7.43
C GLY A 182 6.62 31.69 -7.11
N PHE A 183 6.22 30.81 -8.03
CA PHE A 183 5.16 29.83 -7.79
C PHE A 183 5.74 28.45 -7.46
N ILE A 184 4.98 27.65 -6.72
CA ILE A 184 5.28 26.25 -6.44
C ILE A 184 4.10 25.37 -6.88
N PRO A 185 4.37 24.13 -7.33
CA PRO A 185 3.31 23.19 -7.68
C PRO A 185 2.47 22.86 -6.45
N HIS A 186 1.15 22.86 -6.60
CA HIS A 186 0.20 22.66 -5.51
C HIS A 186 -0.59 21.36 -5.66
N CYS A 187 -1.34 21.21 -6.75
CA CYS A 187 -2.15 20.02 -7.01
C CYS A 187 -2.40 19.80 -8.51
N PHE A 188 -2.91 18.61 -8.86
CA PHE A 188 -3.46 18.34 -10.19
C PHE A 188 -4.96 18.63 -10.16
N ALA A 189 -5.41 19.55 -11.01
CA ALA A 189 -6.84 19.80 -11.22
C ALA A 189 -7.48 18.65 -12.02
N GLU A 190 -6.77 18.14 -13.04
CA GLU A 190 -7.22 16.99 -13.83
C GLU A 190 -6.01 16.27 -14.45
N ILE A 191 -5.95 14.94 -14.34
CA ILE A 191 -4.91 14.11 -14.99
C ILE A 191 -5.51 13.43 -16.23
N LYS A 192 -5.03 13.77 -17.43
CA LYS A 192 -5.57 13.25 -18.70
C LYS A 192 -4.77 12.05 -19.18
N LYS A 193 -5.33 10.86 -18.92
CA LYS A 193 -4.79 9.58 -19.38
C LYS A 193 -5.45 9.16 -20.69
N TRP A 194 -4.64 8.77 -21.65
CA TRP A 194 -5.10 8.38 -22.99
C TRP A 194 -4.65 6.96 -23.34
N PRO A 195 -5.41 6.24 -24.18
CA PRO A 195 -4.99 4.93 -24.67
C PRO A 195 -3.88 5.10 -25.71
N ILE A 196 -2.95 4.16 -25.74
CA ILE A 196 -1.95 4.05 -26.81
C ILE A 196 -2.55 3.15 -27.90
N GLY A 197 -2.62 3.64 -29.13
CA GLY A 197 -3.25 2.95 -30.27
C GLY A 197 -4.76 2.75 -30.13
N ASN A 198 -5.32 1.87 -30.97
CA ASN A 198 -6.76 1.56 -31.01
C ASN A 198 -7.26 0.60 -29.91
N MET A 199 -6.92 0.84 -28.65
CA MET A 199 -7.34 -0.05 -27.56
C MET A 199 -8.46 0.55 -26.71
N HIS A 200 -9.63 -0.10 -26.71
CA HIS A 200 -10.75 0.22 -25.80
C HIS A 200 -10.56 -0.43 -24.42
N VAL A 201 -9.43 -0.13 -23.77
CA VAL A 201 -9.08 -0.63 -22.42
C VAL A 201 -8.76 0.54 -21.49
N GLN A 202 -8.69 0.28 -20.19
CA GLN A 202 -8.34 1.30 -19.19
C GLN A 202 -7.01 1.98 -19.56
N SER A 203 -7.06 3.29 -19.76
CA SER A 203 -5.94 4.09 -20.25
C SER A 203 -4.99 4.49 -19.12
N ASN A 204 -3.70 4.21 -19.31
CA ASN A 204 -2.65 4.51 -18.32
C ASN A 204 -1.59 5.50 -18.81
N GLN A 205 -1.50 5.79 -20.11
CA GLN A 205 -0.50 6.72 -20.64
C GLN A 205 -0.85 8.16 -20.27
N LEU A 206 0.05 8.84 -19.56
CA LEU A 206 -0.05 10.28 -19.31
C LEU A 206 0.23 11.04 -20.60
N LEU A 207 -0.69 11.92 -20.99
CA LEU A 207 -0.53 12.79 -22.17
C LEU A 207 -0.36 14.25 -21.74
N GLU A 208 -1.37 14.77 -21.04
CA GLU A 208 -1.46 16.15 -20.55
C GLU A 208 -2.07 16.15 -19.14
N THR A 209 -1.94 17.25 -18.42
CA THR A 209 -2.63 17.47 -17.14
C THR A 209 -2.91 18.96 -16.97
N ASP A 210 -3.96 19.28 -16.23
CA ASP A 210 -4.20 20.63 -15.73
C ASP A 210 -3.57 20.73 -14.33
N MET A 211 -2.48 21.49 -14.22
CA MET A 211 -1.69 21.59 -13.00
C MET A 211 -1.86 22.96 -12.35
N VAL A 212 -2.11 22.97 -11.05
CA VAL A 212 -2.26 24.19 -10.26
C VAL A 212 -0.94 24.50 -9.57
N TYR A 213 -0.48 25.73 -9.75
CA TYR A 213 0.62 26.36 -9.07
C TYR A 213 0.08 27.48 -8.20
N VAL A 214 0.61 27.62 -6.99
CA VAL A 214 0.27 28.72 -6.08
C VAL A 214 1.51 29.52 -5.74
N ARG A 215 1.34 30.79 -5.39
CA ARG A 215 2.43 31.62 -4.88
C ARG A 215 3.07 30.92 -3.69
N ASP A 216 4.40 30.91 -3.63
CA ASP A 216 5.17 30.14 -2.64
C ASP A 216 4.75 30.45 -1.19
N PHE A 217 3.85 29.63 -0.65
CA PHE A 217 3.30 29.80 0.69
C PHE A 217 4.32 29.48 1.79
N SER A 218 5.50 28.94 1.45
CA SER A 218 6.61 28.81 2.39
C SER A 218 7.27 30.16 2.71
N LYS A 219 7.00 31.20 1.90
CA LYS A 219 7.48 32.58 2.07
C LYS A 219 6.31 33.55 2.15
N PRO A 220 5.43 33.42 3.16
CA PRO A 220 4.19 34.20 3.23
C PRO A 220 4.44 35.71 3.31
N ASP A 221 5.60 36.14 3.82
CA ASP A 221 5.99 37.55 3.93
C ASP A 221 6.19 38.26 2.58
N LEU A 222 6.29 37.49 1.49
CA LEU A 222 6.32 38.02 0.13
C LEU A 222 4.91 38.26 -0.46
N MET A 223 3.85 37.89 0.27
CA MET A 223 2.46 38.15 -0.11
C MET A 223 1.86 39.21 0.80
N SER A 224 1.12 40.15 0.21
CA SER A 224 0.27 41.08 0.94
C SER A 224 -0.91 40.36 1.59
N ASP A 225 -1.57 41.03 2.53
CA ASP A 225 -2.78 40.50 3.14
C ASP A 225 -3.90 40.31 2.11
N GLU A 226 -3.98 41.18 1.10
CA GLU A 226 -4.94 41.03 0.02
C GLU A 226 -4.64 39.78 -0.83
N GLN A 227 -3.36 39.51 -1.12
CA GLN A 227 -2.97 38.29 -1.82
C GLN A 227 -3.29 37.03 -1.01
N LEU A 228 -3.04 37.03 0.31
CA LEU A 228 -3.40 35.91 1.16
C LEU A 228 -4.92 35.66 1.20
N LYS A 229 -5.74 36.73 1.17
CA LYS A 229 -7.20 36.59 1.09
C LYS A 229 -7.64 35.96 -0.24
N HIS A 230 -7.11 36.43 -1.38
CA HIS A 230 -7.43 35.82 -2.67
C HIS A 230 -6.91 34.39 -2.78
N LEU A 231 -5.72 34.10 -2.25
CA LEU A 231 -5.18 32.74 -2.21
C LEU A 231 -6.10 31.82 -1.41
N ALA A 232 -6.59 32.26 -0.25
CA ALA A 232 -7.55 31.49 0.54
C ALA A 232 -8.85 31.21 -0.23
N MET A 233 -9.40 32.22 -0.91
CA MET A 233 -10.59 32.09 -1.76
C MET A 233 -10.40 31.10 -2.91
N ILE A 234 -9.28 31.18 -3.61
CA ILE A 234 -8.96 30.30 -4.74
C ILE A 234 -8.67 28.88 -4.25
N ALA A 235 -7.92 28.72 -3.16
CA ALA A 235 -7.61 27.42 -2.57
C ALA A 235 -8.90 26.67 -2.19
N HIS A 236 -9.84 27.34 -1.52
CA HIS A 236 -11.13 26.76 -1.17
C HIS A 236 -12.05 26.56 -2.39
N GLY A 237 -12.24 27.60 -3.20
CA GLY A 237 -13.27 27.66 -4.23
C GLY A 237 -12.91 26.97 -5.55
N CYS A 238 -11.62 26.93 -5.89
CA CYS A 238 -11.13 26.40 -7.17
C CYS A 238 -10.25 25.17 -7.01
N CYS A 239 -9.34 25.15 -6.02
CA CYS A 239 -8.34 24.09 -5.87
C CYS A 239 -8.79 22.92 -5.00
N LYS A 240 -9.89 23.08 -4.24
CA LYS A 240 -10.34 22.14 -3.21
C LYS A 240 -9.24 21.82 -2.18
N SER A 241 -8.46 22.85 -1.80
CA SER A 241 -7.39 22.78 -0.78
C SER A 241 -7.77 23.64 0.42
N PRO A 242 -8.55 23.08 1.34
CA PRO A 242 -9.03 23.82 2.49
C PRO A 242 -7.99 23.90 3.61
N ASP A 243 -6.98 23.03 3.61
CA ASP A 243 -5.78 23.14 4.43
C ASP A 243 -4.98 24.40 4.08
N LEU A 244 -4.77 24.69 2.79
CA LEU A 244 -4.12 25.92 2.33
C LEU A 244 -4.97 27.15 2.65
N ALA A 245 -6.29 27.06 2.49
CA ALA A 245 -7.21 28.14 2.86
C ALA A 245 -7.15 28.45 4.36
N ALA A 246 -7.18 27.42 5.22
CA ALA A 246 -7.02 27.56 6.67
C ALA A 246 -5.65 28.16 7.04
N ARG A 247 -4.57 27.72 6.38
CA ARG A 247 -3.24 28.28 6.57
C ARG A 247 -3.18 29.78 6.25
N CYS A 248 -3.84 30.21 5.17
CA CYS A 248 -3.93 31.63 4.81
C CYS A 248 -4.69 32.42 5.87
N LEU A 249 -5.81 31.89 6.38
CA LEU A 249 -6.56 32.52 7.49
C LEU A 249 -5.69 32.67 8.74
N MET A 250 -4.95 31.63 9.13
CA MET A 250 -4.04 31.71 10.29
C MET A 250 -2.97 32.79 10.12
N LEU A 251 -2.39 32.92 8.92
CA LEU A 251 -1.41 33.96 8.62
C LEU A 251 -2.04 35.36 8.67
N LEU A 252 -3.25 35.52 8.14
CA LEU A 252 -3.99 36.78 8.19
C LEU A 252 -4.35 37.18 9.62
N GLU A 253 -4.72 36.24 10.47
CA GLU A 253 -4.95 36.48 11.90
C GLU A 253 -3.67 36.92 12.62
N GLN A 254 -2.55 36.26 12.37
CA GLN A 254 -1.25 36.64 12.92
C GLN A 254 -0.85 38.07 12.54
N ARG A 255 -1.27 38.51 11.36
CA ARG A 255 -1.06 39.89 10.86
C ARG A 255 -2.11 40.88 11.32
N ASN A 256 -3.13 40.44 12.07
CA ASN A 256 -4.30 41.24 12.46
C ASN A 256 -5.06 41.81 11.25
N ALA A 257 -5.03 41.12 10.11
CA ALA A 257 -5.71 41.51 8.87
C ALA A 257 -7.17 41.03 8.81
N ILE A 258 -7.52 40.03 9.63
CA ILE A 258 -8.88 39.51 9.84
C ILE A 258 -9.12 39.27 11.34
N GLU A 259 -10.36 38.98 11.72
CA GLU A 259 -10.75 38.74 13.11
C GLU A 259 -10.10 37.46 13.66
N ALA A 260 -9.58 37.51 14.88
CA ALA A 260 -8.98 36.34 15.54
C ALA A 260 -10.01 35.21 15.68
N GLY A 261 -9.60 33.97 15.38
CA GLY A 261 -10.49 32.81 15.39
C GLY A 261 -11.29 32.57 14.10
N SER A 262 -11.11 33.41 13.07
CA SER A 262 -11.66 33.18 11.72
C SER A 262 -11.28 31.82 11.12
N HIS A 263 -10.06 31.33 11.37
CA HIS A 263 -9.59 30.03 10.91
C HIS A 263 -10.32 28.88 11.62
N GLN A 264 -10.60 29.00 12.91
CA GLN A 264 -11.42 28.03 13.66
C GLN A 264 -12.85 28.04 13.15
N LEU A 265 -13.45 29.21 12.96
CA LEU A 265 -14.79 29.33 12.37
C LEU A 265 -14.87 28.73 10.97
N TYR A 266 -13.80 28.84 10.17
CA TYR A 266 -13.72 28.19 8.87
C TYR A 266 -13.69 26.66 8.99
N LEU A 267 -12.89 26.10 9.91
CA LEU A 267 -12.75 24.66 10.12
C LEU A 267 -13.98 24.00 10.79
N GLU A 268 -14.67 24.73 11.66
CA GLU A 268 -15.80 24.22 12.46
C GLU A 268 -17.15 24.34 11.74
N ASN A 269 -17.23 25.01 10.58
CA ASN A 269 -18.49 25.26 9.90
C ASN A 269 -18.88 24.10 8.95
N PRO A 270 -19.86 23.25 9.30
CA PRO A 270 -20.28 22.12 8.47
C PRO A 270 -21.00 22.54 7.18
N ALA A 271 -21.35 23.82 7.03
CA ALA A 271 -21.92 24.38 5.80
C ALA A 271 -20.87 24.85 4.79
N LEU A 272 -19.57 24.72 5.09
CA LEU A 272 -18.43 24.87 4.18
C LEU A 272 -17.86 23.45 3.98
N ASP A 273 -17.91 22.92 2.75
CA ASP A 273 -17.64 21.50 2.44
C ASP A 273 -16.44 20.90 3.22
N GLN A 274 -16.72 19.76 3.87
CA GLN A 274 -15.97 19.16 5.00
C GLN A 274 -14.46 18.97 4.80
N VAL A 275 -13.72 19.30 5.84
CA VAL A 275 -12.32 18.89 6.08
C VAL A 275 -12.25 18.27 7.45
N GLU A 276 -11.82 17.01 7.53
CA GLU A 276 -11.38 16.46 8.81
C GLU A 276 -10.08 17.17 9.21
N VAL A 277 -10.14 17.99 10.26
CA VAL A 277 -8.96 18.57 10.89
C VAL A 277 -8.17 17.44 11.54
N ILE A 278 -7.03 17.08 10.95
CA ILE A 278 -6.06 16.19 11.58
C ILE A 278 -5.40 16.97 12.72
N ALA A 279 -5.78 16.66 13.96
CA ALA A 279 -5.13 17.21 15.14
C ALA A 279 -3.68 16.72 15.21
N ILE A 280 -2.71 17.63 15.11
CA ILE A 280 -1.31 17.35 15.45
C ILE A 280 -1.22 17.33 16.99
N PRO A 281 -0.70 16.26 17.62
CA PRO A 281 -0.54 16.24 19.07
C PRO A 281 0.41 17.36 19.52
N ASN A 282 -0.10 18.28 20.33
CA ASN A 282 0.72 19.20 21.11
C ASN A 282 1.48 18.40 22.17
N GLU A 283 2.81 18.36 22.05
CA GLU A 283 3.80 18.47 23.15
C GLU A 283 5.15 17.87 22.70
N VAL A 284 6.07 18.75 22.30
CA VAL A 284 7.50 18.48 22.53
C VAL A 284 7.99 19.62 23.42
N SER A 285 7.83 19.42 24.73
CA SER A 285 8.51 20.21 25.76
C SER A 285 10.01 19.89 25.68
N ILE A 286 10.79 20.80 25.09
CA ILE A 286 12.25 20.75 25.16
C ILE A 286 12.66 21.56 26.39
N ASN A 287 12.85 20.89 27.52
CA ASN A 287 13.51 21.45 28.70
C ASN A 287 14.39 20.39 29.36
N SER A 288 15.71 20.51 29.16
CA SER A 288 16.76 20.50 30.20
C SER A 288 18.14 20.10 29.62
N PRO A 289 19.25 20.58 30.23
CA PRO A 289 20.54 20.76 29.57
C PRO A 289 21.45 19.52 29.70
N LEU A 290 22.29 19.32 28.69
CA LEU A 290 23.37 18.35 28.69
C LEU A 290 24.49 18.78 29.66
N GLU A 291 24.67 18.01 30.74
CA GLU A 291 25.92 17.98 31.49
C GLU A 291 26.70 16.69 31.16
N SER A 292 27.99 16.90 30.92
CA SER A 292 29.03 15.91 30.64
C SER A 292 29.37 15.07 31.86
N ALA A 293 29.50 13.75 31.69
CA ALA A 293 30.30 12.92 32.58
C ALA A 293 30.95 11.77 31.81
N SER A 294 32.27 11.89 31.65
CA SER A 294 33.23 10.84 31.29
C SER A 294 33.50 9.94 32.49
N VAL A 295 33.46 8.61 32.33
CA VAL A 295 34.27 7.66 33.14
C VAL A 295 34.62 6.42 32.31
N ASP A 296 35.90 6.07 32.37
CA ASP A 296 36.63 4.97 31.74
C ASP A 296 36.28 3.55 32.27
N GLU A 297 36.26 2.61 31.31
CA GLU A 297 36.74 1.20 31.33
C GLU A 297 36.17 0.12 32.31
N PRO A 298 36.34 -1.21 32.08
CA PRO A 298 37.06 -1.92 30.99
C PRO A 298 36.26 -3.00 30.23
N ARG A 299 36.78 -3.41 29.07
CA ARG A 299 36.36 -4.58 28.27
C ARG A 299 36.93 -5.88 28.85
N PRO A 300 36.20 -7.02 28.80
CA PRO A 300 36.82 -8.34 28.88
C PRO A 300 37.11 -8.91 27.49
N GLU A 301 38.34 -9.40 27.32
CA GLU A 301 38.81 -10.16 26.16
C GLU A 301 38.12 -11.54 26.02
N PRO A 302 38.03 -12.10 24.80
CA PRO A 302 37.46 -13.42 24.56
C PRO A 302 38.48 -14.56 24.80
N LEU A 303 38.18 -15.45 25.75
CA LEU A 303 38.90 -16.72 25.91
C LEU A 303 38.48 -17.70 24.80
N ALA A 304 39.31 -17.77 23.76
CA ALA A 304 39.25 -18.82 22.74
C ALA A 304 39.90 -20.10 23.28
N VAL A 305 39.09 -21.15 23.52
CA VAL A 305 39.59 -22.52 23.64
C VAL A 305 39.18 -23.25 22.37
N ARG A 306 40.07 -23.26 21.37
CA ARG A 306 39.98 -24.15 20.21
C ARG A 306 40.27 -25.58 20.71
N ARG A 307 39.27 -26.47 20.66
CA ARG A 307 39.51 -27.92 20.62
C ARG A 307 39.52 -28.34 19.16
N GLU A 308 40.63 -28.91 18.70
CA GLU A 308 40.76 -29.48 17.37
C GLU A 308 39.76 -30.64 17.17
N PRO A 309 39.09 -30.75 16.01
CA PRO A 309 38.20 -31.86 15.73
C PRO A 309 39.01 -33.15 15.57
N GLN A 310 38.74 -34.13 16.42
CA GLN A 310 39.19 -35.50 16.19
C GLN A 310 38.45 -36.06 14.98
N ILE A 311 39.17 -36.24 13.87
CA ILE A 311 38.70 -36.94 12.69
C ILE A 311 38.55 -38.42 13.08
N ILE A 312 37.32 -38.87 13.29
CA ILE A 312 36.98 -40.28 13.40
C ILE A 312 36.94 -40.85 11.97
N PRO A 313 37.57 -42.00 11.66
CA PRO A 313 37.61 -42.52 10.30
C PRO A 313 36.21 -42.83 9.78
N ARG A 314 35.95 -42.45 8.51
CA ARG A 314 34.80 -42.92 7.72
C ARG A 314 34.71 -44.45 7.84
N ARG A 315 33.52 -44.95 8.18
CA ARG A 315 33.20 -46.36 7.97
C ARG A 315 33.33 -46.61 6.47
N GLU A 316 34.27 -47.48 6.10
CA GLU A 316 34.30 -48.08 4.77
C GLU A 316 32.95 -48.75 4.51
N SER A 317 32.49 -48.57 3.27
CA SER A 317 31.25 -49.07 2.73
C SER A 317 31.03 -50.54 3.08
N LYS A 318 29.95 -50.82 3.80
CA LYS A 318 29.31 -52.12 3.68
C LYS A 318 28.52 -52.09 2.38
N ASP A 319 29.11 -52.68 1.35
CA ASP A 319 28.41 -53.16 0.17
C ASP A 319 27.33 -54.17 0.61
N GLN A 320 26.11 -53.69 0.85
CA GLN A 320 24.89 -54.47 0.71
C GLN A 320 23.82 -53.57 0.11
N GLU A 321 23.33 -53.99 -1.05
CA GLU A 321 22.36 -53.32 -1.90
C GLU A 321 21.10 -52.87 -1.13
N GLY A 322 20.95 -51.55 -1.01
CA GLY A 322 19.73 -50.83 -0.67
C GLY A 322 19.87 -49.40 -1.20
N ASP A 323 19.23 -49.11 -2.34
CA ASP A 323 19.45 -47.96 -3.25
C ASP A 323 18.89 -46.60 -2.74
N GLY A 324 19.06 -46.31 -1.44
CA GLY A 324 18.47 -45.14 -0.77
C GLY A 324 19.44 -44.31 0.06
N SER A 325 19.17 -43.01 0.18
CA SER A 325 19.84 -42.09 1.09
C SER A 325 19.48 -42.42 2.54
N THR A 326 20.50 -42.45 3.40
CA THR A 326 20.33 -42.72 4.83
C THR A 326 19.80 -41.49 5.57
N ILE A 327 18.93 -41.72 6.57
CA ILE A 327 18.21 -40.67 7.29
C ILE A 327 18.51 -40.71 8.80
N CYS A 328 18.93 -39.58 9.35
CA CYS A 328 19.07 -39.37 10.79
C CYS A 328 17.89 -38.55 11.31
N LEU A 329 17.08 -39.13 12.18
CA LEU A 329 16.10 -38.38 12.97
C LEU A 329 16.83 -37.37 13.86
N THR A 330 16.41 -36.10 13.85
CA THR A 330 16.90 -35.09 14.79
C THR A 330 15.75 -34.36 15.47
N MET A 331 15.78 -34.29 16.81
CA MET A 331 14.71 -33.69 17.60
C MET A 331 15.23 -33.00 18.85
N ILE A 332 14.49 -32.00 19.31
CA ILE A 332 14.54 -31.50 20.68
C ILE A 332 13.24 -31.90 21.39
N VAL A 333 13.31 -32.40 22.62
CA VAL A 333 12.14 -32.89 23.36
C VAL A 333 12.11 -32.36 24.79
N LYS A 334 10.89 -32.22 25.34
CA LYS A 334 10.66 -31.96 26.75
C LYS A 334 9.26 -32.38 27.19
N ASN A 335 9.18 -33.37 28.07
CA ASN A 335 7.94 -33.86 28.66
C ASN A 335 6.88 -34.31 27.64
N GLU A 336 7.23 -35.26 26.77
CA GLU A 336 6.37 -35.71 25.66
C GLU A 336 6.01 -37.20 25.74
N THR A 337 6.08 -37.81 26.94
CA THR A 337 5.73 -39.24 27.12
C THR A 337 4.33 -39.61 26.64
N HIS A 338 3.38 -38.68 26.66
CA HIS A 338 1.99 -38.91 26.26
C HIS A 338 1.80 -39.06 24.74
N ILE A 339 2.77 -38.71 23.90
CA ILE A 339 2.61 -38.66 22.43
C ILE A 339 3.77 -39.25 21.61
N LEU A 340 4.98 -39.34 22.15
CA LEU A 340 6.16 -39.73 21.39
C LEU A 340 6.06 -41.12 20.78
N THR A 341 5.46 -42.09 21.49
CA THR A 341 5.28 -43.45 20.96
C THR A 341 4.54 -43.45 19.62
N GLU A 342 3.47 -42.67 19.48
CA GLU A 342 2.72 -42.60 18.22
C GLU A 342 3.51 -41.95 17.08
N LEU A 343 4.36 -40.96 17.40
CA LEU A 343 5.28 -40.38 16.42
C LEU A 343 6.27 -41.45 15.99
N PHE A 344 6.96 -42.08 16.93
CA PHE A 344 8.01 -43.05 16.63
C PHE A 344 7.49 -44.25 15.86
N GLU A 345 6.34 -44.81 16.24
CA GLU A 345 5.65 -45.87 15.50
C GLU A 345 5.36 -45.48 14.03
N SER A 346 5.20 -44.18 13.74
CA SER A 346 4.98 -43.70 12.37
C SER A 346 6.27 -43.45 11.56
N ILE A 347 7.45 -43.46 12.19
CA ILE A 347 8.71 -43.09 11.50
C ILE A 347 9.85 -44.10 11.63
N TYR A 348 9.81 -45.03 12.59
CA TYR A 348 10.97 -45.89 12.88
C TYR A 348 11.41 -46.72 11.65
N GLY A 349 10.48 -47.12 10.78
CA GLY A 349 10.78 -47.85 9.55
C GLY A 349 11.43 -47.02 8.44
N HIS A 350 11.61 -45.70 8.67
CA HIS A 350 12.09 -44.75 7.67
C HIS A 350 13.39 -44.04 8.09
N ILE A 351 14.00 -44.43 9.22
CA ILE A 351 15.22 -43.81 9.74
C ILE A 351 16.32 -44.86 9.96
N ASP A 352 17.56 -44.45 9.73
CA ASP A 352 18.76 -45.28 9.88
C ASP A 352 19.54 -44.94 11.14
N TYR A 353 19.35 -43.72 11.65
CA TYR A 353 19.97 -43.21 12.87
C TYR A 353 19.03 -42.24 13.59
N TRP A 354 19.25 -42.01 14.88
CA TRP A 354 18.55 -40.95 15.61
C TRP A 354 19.48 -40.19 16.55
N VAL A 355 19.26 -38.88 16.66
CA VAL A 355 19.89 -38.00 17.62
C VAL A 355 18.81 -37.15 18.25
N ILE A 356 18.59 -37.32 19.55
CA ILE A 356 17.54 -36.59 20.26
C ILE A 356 18.16 -35.84 21.43
N CYS A 357 17.84 -34.56 21.53
CA CYS A 357 18.27 -33.67 22.61
C CYS A 357 17.13 -33.49 23.62
N ASP A 358 17.26 -34.10 24.79
CA ASP A 358 16.38 -33.84 25.93
C ASP A 358 16.75 -32.51 26.59
N THR A 359 15.77 -31.61 26.68
CA THR A 359 15.97 -30.24 27.20
C THR A 359 15.49 -30.07 28.64
N GLY A 360 15.57 -31.15 29.42
CA GLY A 360 15.20 -31.21 30.84
C GLY A 360 13.80 -31.78 31.08
N SER A 361 13.52 -32.96 30.54
CA SER A 361 12.29 -33.70 30.86
C SER A 361 12.30 -34.24 32.28
N THR A 362 11.11 -34.35 32.87
CA THR A 362 10.86 -34.84 34.23
C THR A 362 9.76 -35.91 34.28
N ASP A 363 9.19 -36.28 33.14
CA ASP A 363 8.06 -37.22 33.03
C ASP A 363 8.49 -38.64 32.61
N GLY A 364 9.79 -38.89 32.43
CA GLY A 364 10.33 -40.16 31.93
C GLY A 364 10.58 -40.21 30.43
N THR A 365 10.41 -39.10 29.70
CA THR A 365 10.68 -39.01 28.25
C THR A 365 12.03 -39.64 27.82
N PRO A 366 13.17 -39.36 28.49
CA PRO A 366 14.46 -39.98 28.17
C PRO A 366 14.45 -41.52 28.15
N ALA A 367 13.83 -42.12 29.17
CA ALA A 367 13.78 -43.58 29.30
C ALA A 367 12.91 -44.20 28.20
N MET A 368 11.76 -43.58 27.91
CA MET A 368 10.85 -44.02 26.85
C MET A 368 11.53 -44.03 25.47
N ILE A 369 12.32 -42.99 25.16
CA ILE A 369 13.06 -42.89 23.90
C ILE A 369 14.06 -44.05 23.77
N LEU A 370 14.86 -44.28 24.82
CA LEU A 370 15.86 -45.34 24.83
C LEU A 370 15.22 -46.72 24.68
N GLU A 371 14.17 -47.01 25.48
CA GLU A 371 13.44 -48.28 25.43
C GLU A 371 12.81 -48.52 24.05
N PHE A 372 12.24 -47.48 23.43
CA PHE A 372 11.62 -47.59 22.12
C PHE A 372 12.63 -47.96 21.03
N PHE A 373 13.75 -47.24 20.94
CA PHE A 373 14.73 -47.47 19.87
C PHE A 373 15.61 -48.69 20.12
N GLU A 374 15.87 -49.06 21.37
CA GLU A 374 16.49 -50.35 21.71
C GLU A 374 15.63 -51.52 21.24
N LYS A 375 14.31 -51.47 21.51
CA LYS A 375 13.36 -52.49 21.06
C LYS A 375 13.34 -52.64 19.53
N HIS A 376 13.46 -51.53 18.78
CA HIS A 376 13.44 -51.53 17.32
C HIS A 376 14.84 -51.66 16.68
N GLN A 377 15.89 -51.78 17.49
CA GLN A 377 17.28 -51.99 17.06
C GLN A 377 17.82 -50.89 16.13
N ILE A 378 17.37 -49.65 16.32
CA ILE A 378 17.85 -48.49 15.52
C ILE A 378 18.95 -47.79 16.30
N PRO A 379 20.17 -47.64 15.74
CA PRO A 379 21.26 -46.97 16.42
C PRO A 379 20.97 -45.49 16.59
N GLY A 380 21.42 -44.91 17.71
CA GLY A 380 21.27 -43.48 17.94
C GLY A 380 21.78 -43.01 19.30
N GLU A 381 21.60 -41.72 19.55
CA GLU A 381 22.18 -41.01 20.68
C GLU A 381 21.14 -40.11 21.36
N LEU A 382 21.01 -40.27 22.67
CA LEU A 382 20.26 -39.33 23.50
C LEU A 382 21.24 -38.39 24.20
N HIS A 383 21.04 -37.08 24.02
CA HIS A 383 21.85 -36.04 24.64
C HIS A 383 21.00 -35.22 25.61
N HIS A 384 21.59 -34.81 26.73
CA HIS A 384 20.95 -33.86 27.65
C HIS A 384 21.50 -32.46 27.37
N CYS A 385 20.67 -31.62 26.77
CA CYS A 385 21.05 -30.28 26.34
C CYS A 385 20.42 -29.23 27.27
N GLN A 386 21.19 -28.20 27.61
CA GLN A 386 20.65 -27.11 28.41
C GLN A 386 19.67 -26.29 27.56
N TRP A 387 18.42 -26.15 28.00
CA TRP A 387 17.46 -25.28 27.32
C TRP A 387 17.91 -23.82 27.32
N LYS A 388 17.94 -23.21 26.14
CA LYS A 388 18.19 -21.78 25.94
C LYS A 388 17.07 -21.14 25.12
N ASP A 389 16.87 -21.60 23.89
CA ASP A 389 15.83 -21.17 22.95
C ASP A 389 15.73 -22.18 21.79
N PHE A 390 14.67 -22.09 20.98
CA PHE A 390 14.41 -23.08 19.92
C PHE A 390 15.54 -23.11 18.87
N GLY A 391 16.01 -21.95 18.41
CA GLY A 391 17.05 -21.88 17.38
C GLY A 391 18.39 -22.44 17.86
N THR A 392 18.83 -22.08 19.08
CA THR A 392 20.07 -22.58 19.65
C THR A 392 20.01 -24.08 19.88
N ASN A 393 18.94 -24.58 20.51
CA ASN A 393 18.84 -26.00 20.83
C ASN A 393 18.62 -26.87 19.58
N ARG A 394 17.91 -26.40 18.54
CA ARG A 394 17.86 -27.11 17.26
C ARG A 394 19.20 -27.10 16.52
N THR A 395 19.97 -26.02 16.63
CA THR A 395 21.32 -25.97 16.06
C THR A 395 22.24 -26.96 16.77
N GLU A 396 22.19 -27.05 18.10
CA GLU A 396 22.92 -28.06 18.87
C GLU A 396 22.53 -29.49 18.46
N ALA A 397 21.24 -29.75 18.24
CA ALA A 397 20.76 -31.04 17.73
C ALA A 397 21.24 -31.34 16.30
N PHE A 398 21.38 -30.32 15.45
CA PHE A 398 22.00 -30.47 14.12
C PHE A 398 23.48 -30.78 14.21
N ASP A 399 24.24 -30.05 15.04
CA ASP A 399 25.68 -30.27 15.18
C ASP A 399 25.99 -31.70 15.66
N LEU A 400 25.13 -32.27 16.52
CA LEU A 400 25.24 -33.65 17.00
C LEU A 400 24.81 -34.69 15.94
N ALA A 401 23.80 -34.36 15.12
CA ALA A 401 23.30 -35.23 14.06
C ALA A 401 24.13 -35.18 12.77
N ASP A 402 24.96 -34.15 12.59
CA ASP A 402 25.68 -33.95 11.35
C ASP A 402 26.68 -35.08 11.06
N GLY A 403 26.59 -35.64 9.85
CA GLY A 403 27.44 -36.75 9.40
C GLY A 403 27.06 -38.12 9.97
N LYS A 404 25.94 -38.24 10.72
CA LYS A 404 25.42 -39.54 11.19
C LYS A 404 24.67 -40.31 10.10
N ALA A 405 24.14 -39.60 9.11
CA ALA A 405 23.48 -40.13 7.92
C ALA A 405 23.66 -39.14 6.75
N ASP A 406 23.13 -39.45 5.56
CA ASP A 406 23.19 -38.54 4.41
C ASP A 406 22.31 -37.30 4.61
N TYR A 407 21.15 -37.48 5.25
CA TYR A 407 20.21 -36.40 5.57
C TYR A 407 19.77 -36.43 7.03
N MET A 408 19.63 -35.25 7.62
CA MET A 408 18.97 -35.04 8.90
C MET A 408 17.50 -34.71 8.66
N TRP A 409 16.61 -35.44 9.35
CA TRP A 409 15.17 -35.22 9.32
C TRP A 409 14.70 -34.62 10.64
N VAL A 410 14.28 -33.36 10.58
CA VAL A 410 13.70 -32.65 11.72
C VAL A 410 12.20 -32.96 11.79
N ILE A 411 11.73 -33.42 12.95
CA ILE A 411 10.31 -33.66 13.20
C ILE A 411 9.95 -33.22 14.62
N ASP A 412 8.77 -32.63 14.79
CA ASP A 412 8.31 -32.20 16.12
C ASP A 412 7.67 -33.39 16.87
N ALA A 413 7.73 -33.40 18.20
CA ALA A 413 7.27 -34.53 19.01
C ALA A 413 5.78 -34.89 18.82
N ASP A 414 4.97 -33.92 18.38
CA ASP A 414 3.55 -34.08 18.09
C ASP A 414 3.23 -34.27 16.62
N ASP A 415 4.21 -34.33 15.72
CA ASP A 415 3.97 -34.69 14.34
C ASP A 415 3.68 -36.20 14.21
N LYS A 416 2.93 -36.61 13.18
CA LYS A 416 2.70 -38.02 12.84
C LYS A 416 2.67 -38.19 11.34
N ILE A 417 3.40 -39.18 10.84
CA ILE A 417 3.41 -39.49 9.42
C ILE A 417 2.19 -40.32 9.06
N MET A 418 1.50 -39.89 8.02
CA MET A 418 0.33 -40.56 7.46
C MET A 418 0.64 -40.94 6.01
N GLY A 419 0.41 -42.20 5.65
CA GLY A 419 0.75 -42.72 4.33
C GLY A 419 2.12 -43.39 4.31
N ASP A 420 2.74 -43.44 3.13
CA ASP A 420 3.99 -44.17 2.91
C ASP A 420 5.11 -43.22 2.49
N VAL A 421 6.23 -43.26 3.24
CA VAL A 421 7.42 -42.46 2.99
C VAL A 421 8.53 -43.38 2.51
N ASN A 422 9.01 -43.13 1.29
CA ASN A 422 10.19 -43.81 0.76
C ASN A 422 11.18 -42.76 0.28
N PHE A 423 12.27 -42.56 1.04
CA PHE A 423 13.24 -41.52 0.74
C PHE A 423 14.02 -41.77 -0.55
N GLY A 424 14.20 -43.03 -0.97
CA GLY A 424 14.97 -43.37 -2.18
C GLY A 424 16.32 -42.65 -2.22
N THR A 425 16.84 -42.36 -3.41
CA THR A 425 18.05 -41.53 -3.56
C THR A 425 17.70 -40.04 -3.62
N LEU A 426 18.02 -39.30 -2.56
CA LEU A 426 17.86 -37.85 -2.47
C LEU A 426 19.09 -37.13 -3.06
N THR A 427 18.84 -36.06 -3.82
CA THR A 427 19.87 -35.36 -4.64
C THR A 427 20.05 -33.88 -4.33
N LYS A 428 19.08 -33.24 -3.65
CA LYS A 428 19.13 -31.80 -3.32
C LYS A 428 19.62 -31.55 -1.91
N ASP A 429 20.04 -30.33 -1.60
CA ASP A 429 20.58 -30.00 -0.28
C ASP A 429 19.50 -29.97 0.82
N SER A 430 18.25 -29.69 0.45
CA SER A 430 17.11 -29.74 1.38
C SER A 430 15.80 -30.08 0.69
N TYR A 431 14.85 -30.63 1.46
CA TYR A 431 13.49 -30.87 0.97
C TYR A 431 12.42 -30.35 1.93
N ASP A 432 11.39 -29.76 1.33
CA ASP A 432 10.13 -29.44 1.98
C ASP A 432 9.21 -30.65 1.94
N MET A 433 8.58 -30.97 3.07
CA MET A 433 7.63 -32.07 3.22
C MET A 433 6.21 -31.55 3.40
N LEU A 434 5.23 -32.32 2.89
CA LEU A 434 3.81 -31.96 2.92
C LEU A 434 3.19 -32.16 4.31
N TYR A 435 2.57 -31.12 4.84
CA TYR A 435 1.78 -31.14 6.06
C TYR A 435 0.29 -31.05 5.76
N GLY A 436 -0.53 -31.76 6.54
CA GLY A 436 -1.99 -31.71 6.50
C GLY A 436 -2.61 -32.51 5.36
N LYS A 437 -3.92 -32.75 5.47
CA LYS A 437 -4.74 -33.47 4.48
C LYS A 437 -5.68 -32.54 3.71
N ASP A 438 -6.53 -31.82 4.44
CA ASP A 438 -7.52 -30.92 3.86
C ASP A 438 -7.00 -29.47 3.76
N PHE A 439 -6.17 -29.06 4.73
CA PHE A 439 -5.40 -27.82 4.69
C PHE A 439 -3.93 -28.18 4.60
N THR A 440 -3.32 -27.93 3.44
CA THR A 440 -1.96 -28.38 3.15
C THR A 440 -0.96 -27.25 3.05
N TYR A 441 0.26 -27.51 3.52
CA TYR A 441 1.40 -26.60 3.35
C TYR A 441 2.71 -27.39 3.34
N TRP A 442 3.78 -26.78 2.83
CA TRP A 442 5.09 -27.40 2.72
C TRP A 442 6.04 -26.80 3.77
N ARG A 443 6.75 -27.66 4.51
CA ARG A 443 7.74 -27.24 5.53
C ARG A 443 9.07 -27.92 5.27
N LYS A 444 10.16 -27.16 5.26
CA LYS A 444 11.52 -27.69 5.12
C LYS A 444 11.86 -28.59 6.30
N GLN A 445 12.10 -29.88 6.04
CA GLN A 445 12.32 -30.88 7.09
C GLN A 445 13.51 -31.81 6.85
N LEU A 446 13.96 -31.97 5.59
CA LEU A 446 15.14 -32.78 5.28
C LEU A 446 16.32 -31.87 4.92
N PHE A 447 17.48 -32.17 5.49
CA PHE A 447 18.69 -31.36 5.37
C PHE A 447 19.89 -32.26 5.13
N ARG A 448 20.59 -32.08 4.00
CA ARG A 448 21.80 -32.84 3.70
C ARG A 448 22.89 -32.54 4.73
N SER A 449 23.51 -33.59 5.26
CA SER A 449 24.64 -33.48 6.19
C SER A 449 25.90 -32.88 5.54
N GLY A 450 26.77 -32.30 6.37
CA GLY A 450 28.03 -31.67 5.97
C GLY A 450 27.87 -30.26 5.39
N LEU A 451 26.66 -29.69 5.42
CA LEU A 451 26.38 -28.36 4.87
C LEU A 451 26.25 -27.27 5.95
N GLY A 452 26.63 -27.54 7.20
CA GLY A 452 26.68 -26.52 8.26
C GLY A 452 25.35 -25.82 8.51
N TRP A 453 24.27 -26.60 8.61
CA TRP A 453 22.93 -26.09 8.88
C TRP A 453 22.82 -25.55 10.32
N LYS A 454 22.14 -24.41 10.48
CA LYS A 454 21.81 -23.80 11.78
C LYS A 454 20.38 -23.28 11.77
N TYR A 455 19.72 -23.29 12.91
CA TYR A 455 18.41 -22.64 13.06
C TYR A 455 18.56 -21.22 13.58
N VAL A 456 17.95 -20.27 12.87
CA VAL A 456 18.02 -18.84 13.20
C VAL A 456 16.69 -18.38 13.77
N GLY A 457 16.73 -17.78 14.97
CA GLY A 457 15.58 -17.20 15.66
C GLY A 457 15.30 -17.84 17.02
N VAL A 458 14.83 -17.04 17.98
CA VAL A 458 14.49 -17.52 19.35
C VAL A 458 13.24 -18.41 19.39
N LEU A 459 12.31 -18.17 18.45
CA LEU A 459 11.04 -18.88 18.25
C LEU A 459 10.56 -18.60 16.82
N HIS A 460 9.83 -19.53 16.20
CA HIS A 460 9.53 -19.49 14.75
C HIS A 460 10.82 -19.42 13.92
N GLU A 461 11.79 -20.20 14.39
CA GLU A 461 13.11 -20.39 13.82
C GLU A 461 13.04 -20.98 12.41
N TYR A 462 14.03 -20.68 11.60
CA TYR A 462 14.16 -21.23 10.25
C TYR A 462 15.58 -21.77 10.04
N PRO A 463 15.73 -22.85 9.26
CA PRO A 463 17.03 -23.41 8.93
C PRO A 463 17.76 -22.51 7.93
N GLN A 464 19.04 -22.30 8.15
CA GLN A 464 19.95 -21.58 7.27
C GLN A 464 21.24 -22.38 7.10
N SER A 465 21.80 -22.35 5.90
CA SER A 465 23.16 -22.80 5.60
C SER A 465 23.78 -21.77 4.66
N ASP A 466 25.06 -21.47 4.87
CA ASP A 466 25.80 -20.52 4.03
C ASP A 466 26.35 -21.19 2.75
N VAL A 467 26.18 -22.52 2.60
CA VAL A 467 26.69 -23.31 1.46
C VAL A 467 25.60 -24.04 0.67
N ALA A 468 24.44 -24.34 1.27
CA ALA A 468 23.34 -25.01 0.58
C ALA A 468 22.72 -24.13 -0.51
N LYS A 469 22.41 -24.72 -1.67
CA LYS A 469 21.92 -23.99 -2.85
C LYS A 469 20.62 -24.55 -3.39
N GLU A 470 20.43 -25.86 -3.30
CA GLU A 470 19.30 -26.53 -3.94
C GLU A 470 18.25 -26.98 -2.93
N SER A 471 16.99 -26.63 -3.19
CA SER A 471 15.85 -27.15 -2.44
C SER A 471 14.78 -27.75 -3.37
N GLY A 472 13.99 -28.69 -2.84
CA GLY A 472 12.88 -29.28 -3.56
C GLY A 472 11.72 -29.64 -2.66
N ARG A 473 10.61 -30.06 -3.25
CA ARG A 473 9.54 -30.73 -2.52
C ARG A 473 9.81 -32.22 -2.52
N PHE A 474 9.62 -32.86 -1.38
CA PHE A 474 9.60 -34.31 -1.27
C PHE A 474 8.18 -34.78 -1.58
N GLU A 475 7.93 -35.13 -2.83
CA GLU A 475 6.59 -35.55 -3.28
C GLU A 475 6.36 -37.03 -2.98
N GLY A 476 5.10 -37.41 -2.73
CA GLY A 476 4.73 -38.79 -2.44
C GLY A 476 3.28 -38.92 -1.98
N LYS A 477 2.87 -40.16 -1.66
CA LYS A 477 1.54 -40.47 -1.12
C LYS A 477 1.56 -40.46 0.42
N TYR A 478 1.98 -39.33 0.98
CA TYR A 478 2.05 -39.14 2.42
C TYR A 478 1.67 -37.70 2.79
N TYR A 479 1.40 -37.47 4.07
CA TYR A 479 1.40 -36.15 4.67
C TYR A 479 1.79 -36.24 6.15
N ILE A 480 2.26 -35.13 6.71
CA ILE A 480 2.54 -35.00 8.14
C ILE A 480 1.32 -34.37 8.83
N ASP A 481 0.72 -35.10 9.77
CA ASP A 481 -0.28 -34.56 10.67
C ASP A 481 0.44 -33.92 11.86
N SER A 482 0.35 -32.59 11.99
CA SER A 482 1.03 -31.89 13.08
C SER A 482 0.41 -32.19 14.46
N ARG A 483 -0.84 -32.68 14.52
CA ARG A 483 -1.69 -33.00 15.69
C ARG A 483 -1.87 -31.88 16.73
N ARG A 484 -0.85 -31.04 16.99
CA ARG A 484 -0.77 -29.94 17.94
C ARG A 484 -1.05 -30.38 19.38
N LEU A 485 -0.57 -31.57 19.74
CA LEU A 485 -0.80 -32.22 21.03
C LEU A 485 0.40 -32.13 21.99
N GLY A 486 1.50 -31.50 21.56
CA GLY A 486 2.72 -31.35 22.36
C GLY A 486 2.48 -30.61 23.67
N ALA A 487 3.34 -30.84 24.66
CA ALA A 487 3.21 -30.27 26.01
C ALA A 487 3.04 -28.74 25.99
N ARG A 488 3.75 -28.04 25.09
CA ARG A 488 3.62 -26.59 24.90
C ARG A 488 2.22 -26.17 24.44
N ASN A 489 1.53 -26.97 23.64
CA ASN A 489 0.18 -26.68 23.14
C ASN A 489 -0.90 -26.85 24.22
N GLN A 490 -0.61 -27.57 25.31
CA GLN A 490 -1.52 -27.73 26.44
C GLN A 490 -1.54 -26.49 27.36
N ASN A 491 -0.59 -25.57 27.23
CA ASN A 491 -0.56 -24.35 28.01
C ASN A 491 -1.58 -23.32 27.47
N PRO A 492 -2.62 -22.94 28.24
CA PRO A 492 -3.60 -21.96 27.79
C PRO A 492 -3.01 -20.55 27.58
N LYS A 493 -1.86 -20.25 28.20
CA LYS A 493 -1.14 -18.98 28.08
C LYS A 493 0.04 -19.03 27.11
N LYS A 494 0.09 -20.04 26.24
CA LYS A 494 1.19 -20.25 25.28
C LYS A 494 1.54 -18.96 24.53
N TYR A 495 0.54 -18.30 23.94
CA TYR A 495 0.79 -17.11 23.11
C TYR A 495 1.25 -15.89 23.91
N GLU A 496 0.78 -15.72 25.16
CA GLU A 496 1.30 -14.69 26.07
C GLU A 496 2.79 -14.93 26.37
N HIS A 497 3.17 -16.18 26.63
CA HIS A 497 4.57 -16.54 26.88
C HIS A 497 5.44 -16.36 25.63
N ASP A 498 4.92 -16.73 24.44
CA ASP A 498 5.61 -16.53 23.17
C ASP A 498 5.90 -15.04 22.91
N ALA A 499 4.94 -14.17 23.22
CA ALA A 499 5.14 -12.72 23.11
C ALA A 499 6.28 -12.23 24.02
N LEU A 500 6.34 -12.69 25.28
CA LEU A 500 7.41 -12.33 26.22
C LEU A 500 8.80 -12.79 25.74
N VAL A 501 8.88 -13.92 25.04
CA VAL A 501 10.14 -14.39 24.42
C VAL A 501 10.61 -13.38 23.37
N PHE A 502 9.73 -12.92 22.49
CA PHE A 502 10.08 -11.92 21.48
C PHE A 502 10.38 -10.55 22.08
N GLU A 503 9.65 -10.09 23.09
CA GLU A 503 9.96 -8.83 23.80
C GLU A 503 11.37 -8.85 24.39
N LYS A 504 11.76 -9.97 25.00
CA LYS A 504 13.12 -10.14 25.54
C LYS A 504 14.18 -10.12 24.43
N ALA A 505 13.92 -10.78 23.31
CA ALA A 505 14.85 -10.81 22.17
C ALA A 505 15.00 -9.43 21.50
N LEU A 506 13.90 -8.69 21.35
CA LEU A 506 13.89 -7.35 20.75
C LEU A 506 14.62 -6.28 21.59
N LYS A 507 14.88 -6.52 22.88
CA LYS A 507 15.78 -5.66 23.66
C LYS A 507 17.22 -5.69 23.15
N GLN A 508 17.64 -6.82 22.56
CA GLN A 508 18.98 -7.00 22.00
C GLN A 508 18.98 -6.72 20.49
N GLU A 509 17.91 -7.10 19.79
CA GLU A 509 17.77 -6.94 18.34
C GLU A 509 16.55 -6.07 17.97
N PRO A 510 16.53 -4.77 18.30
CA PRO A 510 15.32 -3.93 18.20
C PRO A 510 14.81 -3.72 16.77
N ASN A 511 15.64 -3.96 15.76
CA ASN A 511 15.30 -3.83 14.35
C ASN A 511 15.05 -5.19 13.66
N ASN A 512 14.98 -6.30 14.41
CA ASN A 512 14.67 -7.60 13.83
C ASN A 512 13.20 -7.66 13.40
N ALA A 513 12.97 -7.47 12.10
CA ALA A 513 11.64 -7.44 11.52
C ALA A 513 10.85 -8.73 11.82
N ARG A 514 11.45 -9.91 11.66
CA ARG A 514 10.78 -11.18 11.92
C ARG A 514 10.27 -11.30 13.36
N TYR A 515 11.05 -10.84 14.34
CA TYR A 515 10.61 -10.83 15.73
C TYR A 515 9.43 -9.89 15.98
N TRP A 516 9.41 -8.70 15.36
CA TRP A 516 8.24 -7.82 15.44
C TRP A 516 6.99 -8.44 14.81
N PHE A 517 7.15 -9.16 13.68
CA PHE A 517 6.03 -9.85 13.03
C PHE A 517 5.42 -10.90 13.96
N TYR A 518 6.24 -11.80 14.51
CA TYR A 518 5.75 -12.85 15.38
C TYR A 518 5.34 -12.35 16.77
N LEU A 519 5.91 -11.26 17.27
CA LEU A 519 5.40 -10.58 18.46
C LEU A 519 3.94 -10.13 18.24
N GLY A 520 3.67 -9.50 17.10
CA GLY A 520 2.31 -9.09 16.72
C GLY A 520 1.35 -10.27 16.61
N GLN A 521 1.80 -11.36 16.00
CA GLN A 521 1.03 -12.59 15.88
C GLN A 521 0.74 -13.22 17.25
N SER A 522 1.74 -13.36 18.11
CA SER A 522 1.58 -13.89 19.46
C SER A 522 0.61 -13.07 20.30
N TYR A 523 0.70 -11.74 20.29
CA TYR A 523 -0.26 -10.90 21.02
C TYR A 523 -1.67 -10.98 20.43
N TYR A 524 -1.81 -11.08 19.10
CA TYR A 524 -3.11 -11.23 18.48
C TYR A 524 -3.77 -12.54 18.92
N ASP A 525 -3.03 -13.65 18.88
CA ASP A 525 -3.55 -14.97 19.24
C ASP A 525 -3.82 -15.09 20.75
N ALA A 526 -3.14 -14.27 21.57
CA ALA A 526 -3.45 -14.07 22.99
C ALA A 526 -4.66 -13.15 23.24
N GLY A 527 -5.24 -12.53 22.20
CA GLY A 527 -6.35 -11.58 22.31
C GLY A 527 -5.94 -10.18 22.80
N ASN A 528 -4.64 -9.89 22.92
CA ASN A 528 -4.13 -8.57 23.27
C ASN A 528 -3.95 -7.71 22.02
N TYR A 529 -5.07 -7.23 21.48
CA TYR A 529 -5.09 -6.47 20.22
C TYR A 529 -4.33 -5.14 20.27
N ALA A 530 -4.18 -4.54 21.46
CA ALA A 530 -3.44 -3.28 21.62
C ALA A 530 -1.95 -3.47 21.34
N GLU A 531 -1.33 -4.45 22.02
CA GLU A 531 0.08 -4.76 21.80
C GLU A 531 0.33 -5.41 20.43
N ALA A 532 -0.62 -6.22 19.95
CA ALA A 532 -0.56 -6.77 18.60
C ALA A 532 -0.51 -5.66 17.55
N LYS A 533 -1.40 -4.66 17.63
CA LYS A 533 -1.41 -3.51 16.72
C LYS A 533 -0.08 -2.78 16.75
N ARG A 534 0.45 -2.47 17.95
CA ARG A 534 1.75 -1.78 18.11
C ARG A 534 2.88 -2.55 17.45
N ALA A 535 2.94 -3.86 17.67
CA ALA A 535 3.98 -4.71 17.12
C ALA A 535 3.88 -4.82 15.58
N TYR A 536 2.67 -4.94 15.03
CA TYR A 536 2.45 -4.95 13.58
C TYR A 536 2.78 -3.61 12.91
N GLU A 537 2.39 -2.48 13.50
CA GLU A 537 2.76 -1.16 12.98
C GLU A 537 4.28 -0.97 13.00
N LYS A 538 4.94 -1.42 14.08
CA LYS A 538 6.40 -1.41 14.15
C LYS A 538 7.01 -2.33 13.10
N ARG A 539 6.50 -3.56 12.90
CA ARG A 539 6.94 -4.47 11.83
C ARG A 539 6.83 -3.81 10.46
N ALA A 540 5.69 -3.21 10.15
CA ALA A 540 5.44 -2.59 8.86
C ALA A 540 6.40 -1.41 8.60
N SER A 541 6.68 -0.60 9.63
CA SER A 541 7.61 0.54 9.54
C SER A 541 9.06 0.16 9.20
N LEU A 542 9.46 -1.10 9.43
CA LEU A 542 10.80 -1.59 9.12
C LEU A 542 11.00 -1.95 7.64
N GLY A 543 9.94 -1.96 6.83
CA GLY A 543 10.01 -2.31 5.41
C GLY A 543 10.43 -3.76 5.16
N GLY A 544 11.21 -4.02 4.10
CA GLY A 544 11.67 -5.36 3.74
C GLY A 544 10.66 -6.13 2.89
N TRP A 545 10.48 -7.43 3.18
CA TRP A 545 9.59 -8.29 2.37
C TRP A 545 8.14 -7.78 2.39
N GLU A 546 7.67 -7.35 1.22
CA GLU A 546 6.41 -6.62 1.05
C GLU A 546 5.17 -7.38 1.51
N GLU A 547 5.15 -8.71 1.40
CA GLU A 547 4.01 -9.52 1.83
C GLU A 547 3.82 -9.46 3.36
N GLU A 548 4.91 -9.45 4.13
CA GLU A 548 4.85 -9.27 5.59
C GLU A 548 4.46 -7.83 5.96
N VAL A 549 4.90 -6.83 5.19
CA VAL A 549 4.50 -5.42 5.41
C VAL A 549 2.99 -5.27 5.18
N PHE A 550 2.48 -5.79 4.07
CA PHE A 550 1.04 -5.84 3.79
C PHE A 550 0.28 -6.53 4.92
N TYR A 551 0.70 -7.75 5.29
CA TYR A 551 -0.01 -8.54 6.27
C TYR A 551 0.00 -7.88 7.66
N SER A 552 1.09 -7.21 8.01
CA SER A 552 1.19 -6.46 9.27
C SER A 552 0.21 -5.29 9.31
N HIS A 553 0.13 -4.48 8.26
CA HIS A 553 -0.88 -3.42 8.19
C HIS A 553 -2.31 -3.98 8.19
N TYR A 554 -2.54 -5.08 7.47
CA TYR A 554 -3.84 -5.75 7.43
C TYR A 554 -4.28 -6.18 8.85
N ARG A 555 -3.39 -6.83 9.61
CA ARG A 555 -3.66 -7.25 11.00
C ARG A 555 -3.74 -6.08 11.97
N ALA A 556 -3.01 -4.99 11.73
CA ALA A 556 -3.19 -3.75 12.50
C ALA A 556 -4.60 -3.17 12.30
N GLY A 557 -5.16 -3.28 11.09
CA GLY A 557 -6.56 -2.94 10.79
C GLY A 557 -7.55 -3.83 11.55
N ASP A 558 -7.36 -5.15 11.52
CA ASP A 558 -8.18 -6.09 12.30
C ASP A 558 -8.13 -5.78 13.81
N CYS A 559 -6.94 -5.50 14.35
CA CYS A 559 -6.78 -5.06 15.73
C CYS A 559 -7.53 -3.75 16.02
N ALA A 560 -7.49 -2.78 15.10
CA ALA A 560 -8.19 -1.51 15.26
C ALA A 560 -9.71 -1.71 15.35
N VAL A 561 -10.27 -2.65 14.56
CA VAL A 561 -11.68 -3.05 14.65
C VAL A 561 -11.99 -3.66 16.01
N HIS A 562 -11.18 -4.61 16.49
CA HIS A 562 -11.37 -5.24 17.81
C HIS A 562 -11.29 -4.24 18.97
N LEU A 563 -10.40 -3.25 18.86
CA LEU A 563 -10.23 -2.17 19.83
C LEU A 563 -11.31 -1.09 19.73
N LYS A 564 -12.25 -1.20 18.78
CA LYS A 564 -13.29 -0.20 18.50
C LYS A 564 -12.71 1.20 18.30
N LYS A 565 -11.61 1.27 17.54
CA LYS A 565 -11.00 2.53 17.13
C LYS A 565 -11.96 3.35 16.29
N THR A 566 -11.62 4.63 16.10
CA THR A 566 -12.42 5.51 15.24
C THR A 566 -12.45 4.97 13.82
N GLU A 567 -13.50 5.30 13.08
CA GLU A 567 -13.64 4.89 11.68
C GLU A 567 -12.44 5.32 10.83
N GLY A 568 -11.93 6.55 11.04
CA GLY A 568 -10.76 7.06 10.34
C GLY A 568 -9.49 6.24 10.62
N GLU A 569 -9.27 5.80 11.86
CA GLU A 569 -8.13 4.93 12.20
C GLU A 569 -8.24 3.55 11.53
N ILE A 570 -9.45 2.96 11.51
CA ILE A 570 -9.70 1.65 10.88
C ILE A 570 -9.50 1.76 9.35
N LEU A 571 -10.07 2.79 8.74
CA LEU A 571 -9.92 3.09 7.32
C LEU A 571 -8.44 3.28 6.96
N ALA A 572 -7.72 4.12 7.72
CA ALA A 572 -6.30 4.38 7.49
C ALA A 572 -5.45 3.10 7.57
N ALA A 573 -5.71 2.24 8.56
CA ALA A 573 -4.95 1.00 8.73
C ALA A 573 -5.17 0.02 7.55
N PHE A 574 -6.42 -0.18 7.11
CA PHE A 574 -6.70 -1.05 5.97
C PHE A 574 -6.20 -0.46 4.64
N LEU A 575 -6.29 0.86 4.45
CA LEU A 575 -5.72 1.51 3.27
C LEU A 575 -4.19 1.52 3.27
N ALA A 576 -3.53 1.59 4.43
CA ALA A 576 -2.08 1.40 4.53
C ALA A 576 -1.67 0.00 4.04
N ALA A 577 -2.44 -1.03 4.39
CA ALA A 577 -2.23 -2.38 3.84
C ALA A 577 -2.39 -2.38 2.32
N TYR A 578 -3.49 -1.83 1.80
CA TYR A 578 -3.72 -1.75 0.36
C TYR A 578 -2.61 -1.01 -0.39
N ASN A 579 -2.15 0.13 0.14
CA ASN A 579 -1.07 0.91 -0.46
C ASN A 579 0.28 0.17 -0.45
N ALA A 580 0.53 -0.65 0.58
CA ALA A 580 1.74 -1.48 0.64
C ALA A 580 1.74 -2.59 -0.40
N ARG A 581 0.57 -3.13 -0.77
CA ARG A 581 0.45 -4.17 -1.81
C ARG A 581 -0.90 -4.10 -2.53
N PRO A 582 -1.07 -3.24 -3.54
CA PRO A 582 -2.35 -3.03 -4.23
C PRO A 582 -2.85 -4.23 -5.03
N THR A 583 -2.01 -5.25 -5.20
CA THR A 583 -2.38 -6.55 -5.80
C THR A 583 -3.12 -7.47 -4.83
N ARG A 584 -3.25 -7.08 -3.56
CA ARG A 584 -3.98 -7.85 -2.54
C ARG A 584 -5.27 -7.17 -2.11
N ALA A 585 -6.35 -7.95 -2.08
CA ALA A 585 -7.71 -7.45 -1.95
C ALA A 585 -8.29 -7.62 -0.54
N GLU A 586 -7.60 -8.34 0.34
CA GLU A 586 -8.12 -8.74 1.65
C GLU A 586 -8.41 -7.57 2.57
N SER A 587 -7.57 -6.53 2.55
CA SER A 587 -7.81 -5.32 3.35
C SER A 587 -9.05 -4.55 2.90
N LEU A 588 -9.27 -4.45 1.59
CA LEU A 588 -10.47 -3.81 1.04
C LEU A 588 -11.74 -4.64 1.30
N HIS A 589 -11.64 -5.96 1.22
CA HIS A 589 -12.72 -6.87 1.60
C HIS A 589 -13.09 -6.72 3.09
N ALA A 590 -12.10 -6.70 3.98
CA ALA A 590 -12.32 -6.52 5.41
C ALA A 590 -12.95 -5.15 5.72
N LEU A 591 -12.48 -4.09 5.05
CA LEU A 591 -13.04 -2.76 5.16
C LEU A 591 -14.50 -2.69 4.66
N ALA A 592 -14.82 -3.35 3.54
CA ALA A 592 -16.18 -3.46 3.05
C ALA A 592 -17.10 -4.15 4.06
N ALA A 593 -16.65 -5.27 4.63
CA ALA A 593 -17.38 -6.00 5.67
C ALA A 593 -17.57 -5.16 6.95
N TYR A 594 -16.57 -4.37 7.35
CA TYR A 594 -16.68 -3.43 8.46
C TYR A 594 -17.78 -2.39 8.20
N TYR A 595 -17.79 -1.75 7.02
CA TYR A 595 -18.81 -0.76 6.69
C TYR A 595 -20.22 -1.35 6.61
N ARG A 596 -20.36 -2.55 6.03
CA ARG A 596 -21.64 -3.28 6.03
C ARG A 596 -22.14 -3.54 7.45
N ALA A 597 -21.26 -4.03 8.33
CA ALA A 597 -21.62 -4.34 9.72
C ALA A 597 -22.09 -3.09 10.50
N ASN A 598 -21.66 -1.89 10.09
CA ASN A 598 -22.04 -0.61 10.67
C ASN A 598 -23.17 0.11 9.88
N GLY A 599 -23.84 -0.57 8.95
CA GLY A 599 -24.96 -0.02 8.17
C GLY A 599 -24.57 1.01 7.10
N LYS A 600 -23.27 1.19 6.83
CA LYS A 600 -22.73 2.12 5.82
C LYS A 600 -22.60 1.42 4.47
N PHE A 601 -23.72 0.99 3.91
CA PHE A 601 -23.76 0.10 2.75
C PHE A 601 -23.16 0.68 1.47
N GLU A 602 -23.30 1.99 1.22
CA GLU A 602 -22.67 2.63 0.04
C GLU A 602 -21.14 2.57 0.10
N LEU A 603 -20.54 2.84 1.26
CA LEU A 603 -19.09 2.69 1.43
C LEU A 603 -18.66 1.22 1.31
N GLY A 604 -19.42 0.31 1.93
CA GLY A 604 -19.20 -1.13 1.78
C GLY A 604 -19.21 -1.58 0.31
N TYR A 605 -20.20 -1.11 -0.46
CA TYR A 605 -20.31 -1.37 -1.89
C TYR A 605 -19.09 -0.82 -2.65
N LEU A 606 -18.68 0.43 -2.41
CA LEU A 606 -17.53 1.04 -3.10
C LEU A 606 -16.24 0.25 -2.88
N PHE A 607 -15.92 -0.11 -1.63
CA PHE A 607 -14.72 -0.89 -1.33
C PHE A 607 -14.78 -2.31 -1.88
N ALA A 608 -15.92 -2.99 -1.76
CA ALA A 608 -16.09 -4.32 -2.34
C ALA A 608 -16.01 -4.28 -3.88
N LYS A 609 -16.50 -3.21 -4.51
CA LYS A 609 -16.46 -3.02 -5.96
C LYS A 609 -15.03 -2.86 -6.46
N VAL A 610 -14.21 -2.07 -5.76
CA VAL A 610 -12.78 -1.95 -6.06
C VAL A 610 -12.07 -3.29 -5.84
N ALA A 611 -12.30 -3.94 -4.69
CA ALA A 611 -11.73 -5.23 -4.37
C ALA A 611 -12.07 -6.30 -5.43
N SER A 612 -13.29 -6.28 -5.99
CA SER A 612 -13.76 -7.27 -6.97
C SER A 612 -13.02 -7.25 -8.30
N ARG A 613 -12.26 -6.19 -8.57
CA ARG A 613 -11.44 -6.04 -9.79
C ARG A 613 -10.02 -6.54 -9.62
N ILE A 614 -9.61 -6.87 -8.40
CA ILE A 614 -8.26 -7.34 -8.09
C ILE A 614 -8.24 -8.87 -8.28
N PRO A 615 -7.42 -9.41 -9.21
CA PRO A 615 -7.34 -10.84 -9.44
C PRO A 615 -6.63 -11.55 -8.28
N PHE A 616 -6.77 -12.88 -8.23
CA PHE A 616 -6.04 -13.71 -7.28
C PHE A 616 -4.50 -13.54 -7.48
N PRO A 617 -3.72 -13.25 -6.42
CA PRO A 617 -2.31 -12.97 -6.55
C PRO A 617 -1.49 -14.27 -6.65
N GLU A 618 -1.35 -14.82 -7.86
CA GLU A 618 -0.71 -16.12 -8.09
C GLU A 618 0.75 -16.24 -7.61
N LYS A 619 1.44 -15.11 -7.44
CA LYS A 619 2.85 -15.07 -7.02
C LYS A 619 3.05 -14.90 -5.51
N ASP A 620 2.00 -14.54 -4.78
CA ASP A 620 2.08 -14.29 -3.35
C ASP A 620 1.96 -15.62 -2.60
N ILE A 621 2.77 -15.77 -1.55
CA ILE A 621 2.91 -17.02 -0.80
C ILE A 621 2.52 -16.88 0.67
N LEU A 622 2.53 -15.66 1.21
CA LEU A 622 2.26 -15.41 2.63
C LEU A 622 0.75 -15.19 2.87
N PHE A 623 0.10 -16.20 3.44
CA PHE A 623 -1.26 -16.11 3.99
C PHE A 623 -2.29 -15.50 3.01
N VAL A 624 -2.31 -15.97 1.77
CA VAL A 624 -3.31 -15.55 0.78
C VAL A 624 -4.64 -16.26 1.05
N HIS A 625 -5.71 -15.48 1.29
CA HIS A 625 -7.03 -16.03 1.60
C HIS A 625 -7.83 -16.27 0.33
N ALA A 626 -7.59 -17.39 -0.35
CA ALA A 626 -8.19 -17.69 -1.66
C ALA A 626 -9.72 -17.50 -1.74
N GLY A 627 -10.46 -17.83 -0.69
CA GLY A 627 -11.91 -17.62 -0.62
C GLY A 627 -12.34 -16.16 -0.79
N VAL A 628 -11.50 -15.19 -0.38
CA VAL A 628 -11.74 -13.75 -0.56
C VAL A 628 -11.93 -13.42 -2.03
N TYR A 629 -11.04 -13.91 -2.88
CA TYR A 629 -11.04 -13.66 -4.33
C TYR A 629 -12.11 -14.45 -5.07
N TYR A 630 -12.33 -15.71 -4.67
CA TYR A 630 -13.21 -16.59 -5.43
C TYR A 630 -14.69 -16.29 -5.22
N TYR A 631 -15.08 -15.86 -4.02
CA TYR A 631 -16.49 -15.59 -3.75
C TYR A 631 -16.77 -14.52 -2.69
N LYS A 632 -15.96 -14.36 -1.63
CA LYS A 632 -16.38 -13.51 -0.50
C LYS A 632 -16.47 -12.03 -0.87
N ILE A 633 -15.57 -11.50 -1.70
CA ILE A 633 -15.69 -10.12 -2.20
C ILE A 633 -16.98 -9.89 -2.97
N LEU A 634 -17.33 -10.82 -3.86
CA LEU A 634 -18.55 -10.71 -4.66
C LEU A 634 -19.80 -10.84 -3.78
N ASP A 635 -19.75 -11.69 -2.75
CA ASP A 635 -20.83 -11.85 -1.79
C ASP A 635 -21.01 -10.56 -0.97
N GLU A 636 -19.92 -9.99 -0.45
CA GLU A 636 -19.92 -8.71 0.27
C GLU A 636 -20.42 -7.56 -0.63
N LEU A 637 -20.00 -7.51 -1.89
CA LEU A 637 -20.48 -6.57 -2.91
C LEU A 637 -21.99 -6.69 -3.12
N SER A 638 -22.49 -7.92 -3.29
CA SER A 638 -23.91 -8.22 -3.45
C SER A 638 -24.70 -7.77 -2.23
N VAL A 639 -24.28 -8.14 -1.02
CA VAL A 639 -25.00 -7.79 0.21
C VAL A 639 -25.03 -6.28 0.43
N CYS A 640 -23.93 -5.56 0.19
CA CYS A 640 -23.93 -4.10 0.25
C CYS A 640 -24.86 -3.49 -0.80
N ALA A 641 -24.75 -3.94 -2.06
CA ALA A 641 -25.55 -3.45 -3.17
C ALA A 641 -27.07 -3.54 -2.91
N TYR A 642 -27.54 -4.58 -2.21
CA TYR A 642 -28.95 -4.76 -1.83
C TYR A 642 -29.55 -3.54 -1.10
N TYR A 643 -28.74 -2.81 -0.33
CA TYR A 643 -29.21 -1.67 0.47
C TYR A 643 -28.95 -0.31 -0.19
N THR A 644 -28.50 -0.29 -1.45
CA THR A 644 -28.08 0.92 -2.18
C THR A 644 -28.88 1.10 -3.47
N VAL A 645 -28.58 2.16 -4.22
CA VAL A 645 -29.09 2.34 -5.60
C VAL A 645 -28.59 1.26 -6.57
N HIS A 646 -27.55 0.51 -6.21
CA HIS A 646 -26.91 -0.53 -7.02
C HIS A 646 -27.57 -1.92 -6.91
N GLY A 647 -28.76 -2.02 -6.33
CA GLY A 647 -29.41 -3.32 -6.06
C GLY A 647 -29.60 -4.23 -7.28
N LYS A 648 -29.80 -3.69 -8.49
CA LYS A 648 -29.87 -4.51 -9.72
C LYS A 648 -28.54 -5.20 -10.03
N GLU A 649 -27.43 -4.51 -9.82
CA GLU A 649 -26.11 -5.11 -9.97
C GLU A 649 -25.87 -6.17 -8.89
N GLY A 650 -26.24 -5.88 -7.64
CA GLY A 650 -26.17 -6.83 -6.54
C GLY A 650 -26.91 -8.13 -6.83
N TYR A 651 -28.09 -8.05 -7.44
CA TYR A 651 -28.86 -9.21 -7.90
C TYR A 651 -28.09 -10.06 -8.92
N GLU A 652 -27.53 -9.45 -9.96
CA GLU A 652 -26.76 -10.18 -10.99
C GLU A 652 -25.49 -10.81 -10.40
N VAL A 653 -24.80 -10.11 -9.50
CA VAL A 653 -23.64 -10.65 -8.77
C VAL A 653 -24.04 -11.84 -7.90
N CYS A 654 -25.14 -11.73 -7.15
CA CYS A 654 -25.68 -12.80 -6.30
C CYS A 654 -26.04 -14.04 -7.12
N LYS A 655 -26.69 -13.84 -8.27
CA LYS A 655 -27.06 -14.91 -9.20
C LYS A 655 -25.82 -15.58 -9.80
N ALA A 656 -24.81 -14.82 -10.19
CA ALA A 656 -23.55 -15.34 -10.73
C ALA A 656 -22.76 -16.13 -9.68
N LEU A 657 -22.78 -15.71 -8.41
CA LEU A 657 -22.15 -16.42 -7.30
C LEU A 657 -22.68 -17.85 -7.14
N LEU A 658 -23.99 -18.07 -7.27
CA LEU A 658 -24.59 -19.39 -7.11
C LEU A 658 -24.17 -20.39 -8.21
N GLN A 659 -23.62 -19.91 -9.32
CA GLN A 659 -23.03 -20.75 -10.37
C GLN A 659 -21.60 -21.20 -10.04
N LYS A 660 -20.96 -20.64 -9.01
CA LYS A 660 -19.61 -21.02 -8.55
C LYS A 660 -19.67 -22.17 -7.54
N GLN A 661 -18.53 -22.81 -7.31
CA GLN A 661 -18.34 -23.73 -6.20
C GLN A 661 -18.23 -22.93 -4.90
N LEU A 662 -19.09 -23.23 -3.93
CA LEU A 662 -19.24 -22.50 -2.67
C LEU A 662 -19.32 -23.52 -1.52
N PRO A 663 -18.83 -23.18 -0.31
CA PRO A 663 -19.14 -23.94 0.89
C PRO A 663 -20.66 -24.07 1.08
N GLU A 664 -21.13 -25.22 1.57
CA GLU A 664 -22.55 -25.54 1.66
C GLU A 664 -23.36 -24.51 2.48
N GLY A 665 -22.80 -24.06 3.61
CA GLY A 665 -23.39 -23.01 4.43
C GLY A 665 -23.50 -21.66 3.71
N ASP A 666 -22.47 -21.28 2.95
CA ASP A 666 -22.45 -20.05 2.16
C ASP A 666 -23.44 -20.12 0.99
N ARG A 667 -23.51 -21.25 0.27
CA ARG A 667 -24.47 -21.46 -0.82
C ARG A 667 -25.90 -21.26 -0.33
N THR A 668 -26.25 -21.84 0.81
CA THR A 668 -27.59 -21.72 1.40
C THR A 668 -27.92 -20.27 1.76
N ARG A 669 -27.00 -19.57 2.43
CA ARG A 669 -27.17 -18.14 2.77
C ARG A 669 -27.32 -17.26 1.53
N ILE A 670 -26.48 -17.46 0.51
CA ILE A 670 -26.51 -16.67 -0.73
C ILE A 670 -27.80 -16.93 -1.52
N ALA A 671 -28.30 -18.17 -1.54
CA ALA A 671 -29.59 -18.50 -2.15
C ALA A 671 -30.74 -17.75 -1.46
N ASN A 672 -30.74 -17.69 -0.13
CA ASN A 672 -31.72 -16.90 0.62
C ASN A 672 -31.62 -15.40 0.30
N ASN A 673 -30.42 -14.85 0.14
CA ASN A 673 -30.22 -13.46 -0.28
C ASN A 673 -30.82 -13.19 -1.67
N LEU A 674 -30.68 -14.12 -2.61
CA LEU A 674 -31.28 -13.99 -3.95
C LEU A 674 -32.81 -13.86 -3.90
N GLU A 675 -33.48 -14.61 -3.02
CA GLU A 675 -34.93 -14.48 -2.81
C GLU A 675 -35.32 -13.11 -2.24
N LEU A 676 -34.49 -12.51 -1.39
CA LEU A 676 -34.71 -11.14 -0.90
C LEU A 676 -34.61 -10.13 -2.04
N PHE A 677 -33.64 -10.28 -2.94
CA PHE A 677 -33.54 -9.43 -4.12
C PHE A 677 -34.77 -9.53 -5.03
N ARG A 678 -35.25 -10.75 -5.31
CA ARG A 678 -36.46 -10.97 -6.13
C ARG A 678 -37.67 -10.24 -5.55
N LYS A 679 -37.87 -10.34 -4.23
CA LYS A 679 -38.97 -9.66 -3.52
C LYS A 679 -38.86 -8.14 -3.60
N LYS A 680 -37.66 -7.58 -3.48
CA LYS A 680 -37.44 -6.13 -3.43
C LYS A 680 -37.43 -5.46 -4.80
N TYR A 681 -36.83 -6.10 -5.81
CA TYR A 681 -36.57 -5.50 -7.11
C TYR A 681 -37.41 -6.06 -8.27
N GLY A 682 -38.27 -7.07 -8.02
CA GLY A 682 -39.22 -7.59 -9.01
C GLY A 682 -38.55 -8.16 -10.26
N ALA A 683 -37.53 -9.01 -10.06
CA ALA A 683 -36.79 -9.68 -11.12
C ALA A 683 -37.37 -11.06 -11.47
#